data_AF-A0A817U2Y6-F1
#
_entry.id   AF-A0A817U2Y6-F1
#
_cell.length_a   1.000
_cell.length_b   1.000
_cell.length_c   1.000
_cell.angle_alpha   90.00
_cell.angle_beta   90.00
_cell.angle_gamma   90.00
#
_symmetry.space_group_name_H-M   'P 1'
#
loop_
_entity.id
_entity.type
_entity.pdbx_description
1 polymer ?
#
loop_
_entity_poly.entity_id
_entity_poly.type
_entity_poly.pdbx_seq_one_letter_code
_entity_poly.pdbx_strand_id
1 'polypeptide(L)'
;MSSSVSVIATSKSTNVTDDEANTALILSKSDDVNTTQSNAQQHPIEIDISFRYWSAHSMRKFIIIWLDPNMNELNNDYQNSISQLRQIVSSTKVFTDVEQCIDFIIEIENAKFFLILPEAITKTVMPLIHDTPQLDSIYVFCLNNIKDEQWISKWKKIKGVFSDILSICDQLQRNINHYERNGIPVYIISTSSITDLNELDQTFMYSQLLTEILLEMNYEKATKTEFIELCRKQNQDNKVQLHKIDDFERNYEHHSALWWYINESFIVYMLTRALRTQNIATIIKMGFYIKDLHRQIKQIHSASNKNKLMTTYRGQVVANAEFEKLKNSIGSLIAFNSFISTTTSSVEAILYAESAQVDPQLMGIVFQMEIDPSILTIPFVSLSDVYDIPFCENEILFSMHTVFRINKIEQITDYLWSVDLALTSDTDGQLQRLAQRLRKEIEGQNQLHRLGNLLIRMGEFDKAEEIFKTLLETTSNVDLEQVTSFYNQLGCICKEKGNFSSALSYHQKAQEIQQKIAVPNHSALANIYNNIGEVHRLMGEYSTALLYYRKTLIIGQNFVSSDSPMLAIIYNNISQVYNLMGDYSAALSYLQKTLEIQEKNFPLNDSNLIAKYNNADKSDDSIGENSVASLNLQKVFEIQEKVIPFKNPDLAATYENIARMHYAMGEYSIALSHHQKAFEIRQKSLTFDHPLLAITHNNIGQVHYAMGEYSTGLVHHQRALEIQQKSLPLNHPDLAATHNNIGRVYDSMGNYSTALSHLQKTLEIQEESLPPHHPDLATTYENIGRVHYAMREYSIALSLHQKALEIRQKSLMSDHPVLAITHNNIGQVHYAMGEYSTALLHHQRALEIQQKSLPSSHPDLAMTYNNIGEIYVGMIDYSNAILYYKRTLKIQQVAFPSNHPLLAITYSNIGRVHELREHYSDALFNYENALKIRKKALPPNHPSLATTYNSIAEMYRLTGDYSSSLLYHEHTLEIQTKSLPPNHLSLAESHHQIAVILKGLHRYSEAAEHASRGLNIMRHSLEPQQSQVEKYQKYLDEILLIPECSKLTMVKNINE
;
A
#
# COMPACT_ATOMS: atom_id res chain seq x y z
N MET A 1 -42.72 37.37 -37.17
CA MET A 1 -43.73 37.33 -36.09
C MET A 1 -42.96 36.91 -34.83
N SER A 2 -42.74 37.75 -33.82
CA SER A 2 -43.73 38.34 -32.87
C SER A 2 -44.39 37.27 -32.00
N SER A 3 -44.43 37.36 -30.66
CA SER A 3 -43.94 38.43 -29.76
C SER A 3 -43.78 37.93 -28.31
N SER A 4 -43.13 38.73 -27.46
CA SER A 4 -43.04 38.57 -26.00
C SER A 4 -44.28 39.10 -25.25
N VAL A 5 -44.35 38.88 -23.91
CA VAL A 5 -44.77 39.83 -22.82
C VAL A 5 -45.55 39.17 -21.66
N SER A 6 -45.22 39.57 -20.41
CA SER A 6 -45.95 39.41 -19.11
C SER A 6 -46.23 37.99 -18.58
N VAL A 7 -46.06 37.62 -17.30
CA VAL A 7 -46.19 38.28 -15.97
C VAL A 7 -47.63 38.44 -15.46
N ILE A 8 -48.01 37.58 -14.50
CA ILE A 8 -49.05 37.80 -13.47
C ILE A 8 -48.48 37.29 -12.14
N ALA A 9 -48.89 37.87 -11.01
CA ALA A 9 -48.41 37.54 -9.66
C ALA A 9 -49.56 37.55 -8.62
N THR A 10 -49.21 37.37 -7.34
CA THR A 10 -50.07 37.46 -6.13
C THR A 10 -50.96 36.22 -5.86
N SER A 11 -51.41 35.92 -4.63
CA SER A 11 -51.41 36.72 -3.39
C SER A 11 -51.48 35.89 -2.07
N LYS A 12 -50.88 36.43 -0.98
CA LYS A 12 -51.38 36.46 0.43
C LYS A 12 -51.52 35.15 1.25
N SER A 13 -51.62 35.14 2.59
CA SER A 13 -51.11 35.97 3.74
C SER A 13 -51.55 35.26 5.07
N THR A 14 -51.34 35.69 6.34
CA THR A 14 -50.87 36.92 7.03
C THR A 14 -50.37 36.56 8.47
N ASN A 15 -50.21 37.55 9.36
CA ASN A 15 -50.01 37.51 10.85
C ASN A 15 -48.53 37.43 11.33
N VAL A 16 -47.90 38.43 11.98
CA VAL A 16 -48.30 39.58 12.86
C VAL A 16 -48.73 39.08 14.25
N THR A 17 -48.24 39.56 15.41
CA THR A 17 -47.77 40.89 15.91
C THR A 17 -46.29 40.92 16.36
N ASP A 18 -45.50 42.01 16.22
CA ASP A 18 -45.34 43.23 17.09
C ASP A 18 -44.76 42.92 18.49
N ASP A 19 -43.74 43.62 19.04
CA ASP A 19 -43.79 45.04 19.48
C ASP A 19 -42.41 45.80 19.46
N GLU A 20 -42.39 47.09 19.80
CA GLU A 20 -41.25 48.06 19.69
C GLU A 20 -40.43 48.25 21.03
N ALA A 21 -39.41 49.11 21.25
CA ALA A 21 -38.71 50.18 20.49
C ALA A 21 -37.31 50.55 21.12
N ASN A 22 -36.40 51.20 20.36
CA ASN A 22 -35.54 52.40 20.68
C ASN A 22 -34.69 52.49 22.00
N THR A 23 -33.51 53.16 22.12
CA THR A 23 -32.67 54.01 21.23
C THR A 23 -31.25 54.28 21.84
N ALA A 24 -30.22 54.48 20.99
CA ALA A 24 -29.08 55.44 21.13
C ALA A 24 -28.07 55.31 22.32
N LEU A 25 -26.84 55.89 22.37
CA LEU A 25 -25.97 56.56 21.37
C LEU A 25 -24.44 56.44 21.71
N ILE A 26 -23.62 56.29 20.66
CA ILE A 26 -22.18 56.64 20.42
C ILE A 26 -21.40 57.47 21.49
N LEU A 27 -20.15 57.08 21.85
CA LEU A 27 -18.90 57.90 21.71
C LEU A 27 -17.55 57.28 22.19
N SER A 28 -16.44 57.88 21.71
CA SER A 28 -14.97 57.83 21.99
C SER A 28 -14.42 57.05 23.22
N LYS A 29 -13.23 56.41 23.23
CA LYS A 29 -11.88 56.66 22.63
C LYS A 29 -11.06 57.80 23.28
N SER A 30 -9.73 57.77 23.12
CA SER A 30 -8.63 58.55 23.75
C SER A 30 -8.40 58.31 25.26
N ASP A 31 -7.22 57.84 25.72
CA ASP A 31 -5.88 58.47 25.88
C ASP A 31 -5.79 59.24 27.25
N ASP A 32 -4.69 59.34 28.02
CA ASP A 32 -3.29 58.92 27.80
C ASP A 32 -2.46 58.83 29.12
N VAL A 33 -1.26 58.21 29.06
CA VAL A 33 0.02 58.59 29.73
C VAL A 33 0.20 58.64 31.30
N ASN A 34 1.37 58.12 31.75
CA ASN A 34 2.16 58.42 32.99
C ASN A 34 1.69 57.94 34.40
N THR A 35 2.56 57.62 35.40
CA THR A 35 3.99 57.21 35.44
C THR A 35 4.40 56.62 36.82
N THR A 36 5.59 55.98 36.86
CA THR A 36 6.59 55.95 37.97
C THR A 36 6.36 55.17 39.29
N GLN A 37 7.35 54.27 39.52
CA GLN A 37 8.13 54.07 40.76
C GLN A 37 7.65 53.16 41.92
N SER A 38 8.34 52.01 42.02
CA SER A 38 9.03 51.46 43.22
C SER A 38 8.32 51.52 44.59
N ASN A 39 8.16 50.42 45.33
CA ASN A 39 9.25 49.53 45.74
C ASN A 39 8.76 48.16 46.27
N ALA A 40 9.71 47.25 46.48
CA ALA A 40 9.46 45.86 46.88
C ALA A 40 8.83 45.68 48.28
N GLN A 41 8.01 44.64 48.40
CA GLN A 41 8.00 43.77 49.59
C GLN A 41 7.76 42.31 49.18
N GLN A 42 8.37 41.38 49.90
CA GLN A 42 8.35 39.94 49.59
C GLN A 42 7.11 39.27 50.18
N HIS A 43 6.46 38.42 49.39
CA HIS A 43 5.67 37.31 49.92
C HIS A 43 6.02 36.04 49.13
N PRO A 44 6.12 34.87 49.79
CA PRO A 44 6.36 33.61 49.12
C PRO A 44 5.10 33.21 48.34
N ILE A 45 5.28 32.79 47.08
CA ILE A 45 4.24 32.06 46.36
C ILE A 45 4.39 30.60 46.76
N GLU A 46 3.44 30.07 47.52
CA GLU A 46 3.31 28.63 47.73
C GLU A 46 3.00 27.99 46.39
N ILE A 47 3.84 27.05 45.96
CA ILE A 47 3.64 26.34 44.69
C ILE A 47 2.64 25.22 44.97
N ASP A 48 1.37 25.45 44.61
CA ASP A 48 0.32 24.43 44.61
C ASP A 48 0.57 23.47 43.43
N ILE A 49 1.13 22.28 43.74
CA ILE A 49 1.50 21.27 42.74
C ILE A 49 0.31 20.32 42.53
N SER A 50 -0.59 20.71 41.63
CA SER A 50 -1.72 19.88 41.19
C SER A 50 -2.13 20.14 39.72
N PHE A 51 -2.93 19.23 39.14
CA PHE A 51 -3.48 19.22 37.75
C PHE A 51 -2.55 18.81 36.58
N ARG A 52 -2.39 17.49 36.39
CA ARG A 52 -1.77 16.87 35.20
C ARG A 52 -2.78 16.52 34.07
N TYR A 53 -2.19 16.17 32.92
CA TYR A 53 -2.70 15.64 31.64
C TYR A 53 -4.20 15.41 31.36
N TRP A 54 -4.64 15.85 30.16
CA TRP A 54 -5.74 15.24 29.36
C TRP A 54 -5.26 14.89 27.94
N SER A 55 -5.79 13.80 27.39
CA SER A 55 -5.35 13.18 26.12
C SER A 55 -6.52 12.44 25.44
N ALA A 56 -6.49 12.31 24.11
CA ALA A 56 -7.51 11.57 23.35
C ALA A 56 -6.98 10.91 22.06
N HIS A 57 -7.17 9.59 21.95
CA HIS A 57 -7.10 8.76 20.74
C HIS A 57 -5.73 8.66 20.02
N SER A 58 -4.91 7.70 20.43
CA SER A 58 -4.99 6.33 19.86
C SER A 58 -4.24 5.31 20.73
N MET A 59 -4.62 4.03 20.62
CA MET A 59 -4.25 2.84 21.44
C MET A 59 -5.00 2.73 22.79
N ARG A 60 -5.58 1.54 23.06
CA ARG A 60 -6.30 1.05 24.27
C ARG A 60 -7.26 2.05 24.96
N LYS A 61 -8.57 1.80 24.88
CA LYS A 61 -9.60 2.64 25.52
C LYS A 61 -9.60 2.47 27.04
N PHE A 62 -9.03 3.43 27.76
CA PHE A 62 -9.19 3.50 29.22
C PHE A 62 -10.61 3.91 29.60
N ILE A 63 -11.18 3.25 30.61
CA ILE A 63 -12.50 3.56 31.17
C ILE A 63 -12.40 3.53 32.70
N ILE A 64 -12.81 4.61 33.36
CA ILE A 64 -13.00 4.64 34.81
C ILE A 64 -14.43 4.16 35.10
N ILE A 65 -14.58 3.26 36.06
CA ILE A 65 -15.86 2.82 36.59
C ILE A 65 -15.89 3.12 38.09
N TRP A 66 -16.96 3.75 38.56
CA TRP A 66 -17.30 3.84 39.98
C TRP A 66 -18.55 3.00 40.23
N LEU A 67 -18.42 1.93 41.02
CA LEU A 67 -19.54 1.11 41.45
C LEU A 67 -19.82 1.40 42.94
N ASP A 68 -20.96 2.03 43.22
CA ASP A 68 -21.43 2.31 44.59
C ASP A 68 -22.97 2.26 44.65
N PRO A 69 -23.56 1.22 45.28
CA PRO A 69 -25.01 1.09 45.45
C PRO A 69 -25.68 2.21 46.26
N ASN A 70 -24.93 3.06 46.96
CA ASN A 70 -25.46 4.18 47.74
C ASN A 70 -25.25 5.55 47.05
N MET A 71 -24.78 5.56 45.80
CA MET A 71 -24.71 6.78 44.98
C MET A 71 -26.09 7.43 44.84
N ASN A 72 -26.12 8.75 45.03
CA ASN A 72 -27.28 9.59 44.70
C ASN A 72 -26.79 10.72 43.80
N GLU A 73 -27.20 10.70 42.53
CA GLU A 73 -26.74 11.64 41.50
C GLU A 73 -27.11 13.11 41.79
N LEU A 74 -28.06 13.35 42.71
CA LEU A 74 -28.43 14.70 43.18
C LEU A 74 -27.45 15.28 44.22
N ASN A 75 -26.46 14.52 44.69
CA ASN A 75 -25.45 15.05 45.61
C ASN A 75 -24.33 15.79 44.86
N ASN A 76 -24.16 17.08 45.18
CA ASN A 76 -23.09 17.92 44.65
C ASN A 76 -21.68 17.34 44.88
N ASP A 77 -21.44 16.68 46.01
CA ASP A 77 -20.12 16.12 46.32
C ASP A 77 -19.76 14.95 45.39
N TYR A 78 -20.74 14.10 45.05
CA TYR A 78 -20.56 13.05 44.06
C TYR A 78 -20.44 13.62 42.65
N GLN A 79 -21.23 14.64 42.27
CA GLN A 79 -21.07 15.29 40.97
C GLN A 79 -19.70 15.98 40.81
N ASN A 80 -19.17 16.60 41.87
CA ASN A 80 -17.83 17.17 41.89
C ASN A 80 -16.75 16.06 41.78
N SER A 81 -16.91 14.97 42.53
CA SER A 81 -16.03 13.79 42.47
C SER A 81 -16.01 13.13 41.08
N ILE A 82 -17.18 12.97 40.45
CA ILE A 82 -17.32 12.48 39.08
C ILE A 82 -16.73 13.49 38.07
N SER A 83 -16.86 14.79 38.32
CA SER A 83 -16.20 15.84 37.52
C SER A 83 -14.67 15.75 37.61
N GLN A 84 -14.11 15.40 38.77
CA GLN A 84 -12.67 15.20 38.97
C GLN A 84 -12.16 13.91 38.30
N LEU A 85 -12.94 12.81 38.31
CA LEU A 85 -12.61 11.61 37.51
C LEU A 85 -12.74 11.87 36.00
N ARG A 86 -13.72 12.69 35.60
CA ARG A 86 -13.83 13.33 34.27
C ARG A 86 -12.87 14.52 34.09
N GLN A 87 -11.89 14.66 34.98
CA GLN A 87 -10.62 15.38 34.79
C GLN A 87 -9.42 14.42 34.85
N ILE A 88 -9.63 13.12 34.63
CA ILE A 88 -8.58 12.14 34.29
C ILE A 88 -8.93 11.33 33.03
N VAL A 89 -10.15 10.78 32.91
CA VAL A 89 -10.59 10.02 31.72
C VAL A 89 -12.00 10.45 31.27
N SER A 90 -12.15 10.71 29.97
CA SER A 90 -13.43 11.11 29.34
C SER A 90 -14.52 10.04 29.46
N SER A 91 -14.13 8.77 29.37
CA SER A 91 -15.00 7.62 29.61
C SER A 91 -15.04 7.26 31.10
N THR A 92 -15.73 8.07 31.91
CA THR A 92 -16.06 7.73 33.31
C THR A 92 -17.52 7.31 33.42
N LYS A 93 -17.75 6.07 33.87
CA LYS A 93 -19.06 5.44 34.11
C LYS A 93 -19.31 5.27 35.61
N VAL A 94 -20.59 5.28 35.99
CA VAL A 94 -21.06 5.04 37.36
C VAL A 94 -22.12 3.96 37.32
N PHE A 95 -22.09 3.04 38.27
CA PHE A 95 -23.09 1.98 38.46
C PHE A 95 -23.53 1.95 39.93
N THR A 96 -24.83 1.74 40.15
CA THR A 96 -25.41 1.41 41.46
C THR A 96 -25.65 -0.09 41.61
N ASP A 97 -25.75 -0.82 40.50
CA ASP A 97 -25.94 -2.26 40.46
C ASP A 97 -24.62 -3.01 40.17
N VAL A 98 -24.42 -4.15 40.85
CA VAL A 98 -23.18 -4.94 40.78
C VAL A 98 -23.14 -5.83 39.54
N GLU A 99 -24.26 -6.43 39.15
CA GLU A 99 -24.32 -7.38 38.03
C GLU A 99 -24.14 -6.61 36.70
N GLN A 100 -24.86 -5.50 36.52
CA GLN A 100 -24.71 -4.60 35.36
C GLN A 100 -23.29 -4.05 35.18
N CYS A 101 -22.57 -3.82 36.29
CA CYS A 101 -21.18 -3.37 36.27
C CYS A 101 -20.23 -4.48 35.79
N ILE A 102 -20.51 -5.74 36.15
CA ILE A 102 -19.70 -6.90 35.74
C ILE A 102 -19.94 -7.22 34.26
N ASP A 103 -21.20 -7.27 33.82
CA ASP A 103 -21.57 -7.52 32.42
C ASP A 103 -20.92 -6.48 31.49
N PHE A 104 -21.00 -5.18 31.83
CA PHE A 104 -20.39 -4.09 31.07
C PHE A 104 -18.85 -4.17 30.96
N ILE A 105 -18.18 -4.77 31.94
CA ILE A 105 -16.73 -5.03 31.87
C ILE A 105 -16.45 -6.21 30.92
N ILE A 106 -17.25 -7.26 30.97
CA ILE A 106 -17.07 -8.48 30.18
C ILE A 106 -17.35 -8.21 28.69
N GLU A 107 -18.43 -7.50 28.36
CA GLU A 107 -18.85 -7.22 26.96
C GLU A 107 -17.83 -6.41 26.13
N ILE A 108 -16.88 -5.72 26.77
CA ILE A 108 -15.96 -4.78 26.09
C ILE A 108 -14.54 -5.34 26.07
N GLU A 109 -14.22 -6.13 25.04
CA GLU A 109 -12.90 -6.74 24.85
C GLU A 109 -11.78 -5.71 24.65
N ASN A 110 -12.08 -4.58 24.00
CA ASN A 110 -11.08 -3.57 23.56
C ASN A 110 -10.90 -2.38 24.53
N ALA A 111 -11.06 -2.60 25.84
CA ALA A 111 -10.88 -1.58 26.88
C ALA A 111 -9.99 -2.05 28.05
N LYS A 112 -9.44 -1.08 28.79
CA LYS A 112 -8.76 -1.29 30.06
C LYS A 112 -9.50 -0.52 31.16
N PHE A 113 -9.93 -1.22 32.20
CA PHE A 113 -10.80 -0.69 33.23
C PHE A 113 -10.06 -0.36 34.53
N PHE A 114 -10.42 0.80 35.09
CA PHE A 114 -10.02 1.25 36.42
C PHE A 114 -11.26 1.34 37.30
N LEU A 115 -11.33 0.57 38.38
CA LEU A 115 -12.54 0.41 39.18
C LEU A 115 -12.41 1.05 40.57
N ILE A 116 -13.40 1.84 40.95
CA ILE A 116 -13.54 2.46 42.28
C ILE A 116 -14.69 1.77 43.01
N LEU A 117 -14.43 1.27 44.22
CA LEU A 117 -15.40 0.55 45.06
C LEU A 117 -15.40 1.11 46.49
N PRO A 118 -16.56 1.29 47.15
CA PRO A 118 -16.60 1.49 48.60
C PRO A 118 -16.16 0.21 49.32
N GLU A 119 -15.44 0.35 50.44
CA GLU A 119 -14.92 -0.80 51.21
C GLU A 119 -16.02 -1.81 51.57
N ALA A 120 -17.21 -1.32 51.94
CA ALA A 120 -18.36 -2.10 52.37
C ALA A 120 -18.80 -3.19 51.38
N ILE A 121 -18.67 -2.96 50.06
CA ILE A 121 -19.00 -3.96 49.02
C ILE A 121 -17.76 -4.71 48.51
N THR A 122 -16.56 -4.17 48.72
CA THR A 122 -15.32 -4.71 48.13
C THR A 122 -15.08 -6.16 48.56
N LYS A 123 -15.38 -6.52 49.81
CA LYS A 123 -15.29 -7.92 50.31
C LYS A 123 -16.18 -8.90 49.54
N THR A 124 -17.31 -8.43 48.99
CA THR A 124 -18.29 -9.24 48.24
C THR A 124 -18.00 -9.26 46.73
N VAL A 125 -17.55 -8.13 46.17
CA VAL A 125 -17.32 -7.97 44.72
C VAL A 125 -15.99 -8.61 44.28
N MET A 126 -14.92 -8.50 45.07
CA MET A 126 -13.58 -8.97 44.68
C MET A 126 -13.49 -10.44 44.22
N PRO A 127 -14.14 -11.42 44.88
CA PRO A 127 -14.14 -12.81 44.42
C PRO A 127 -14.71 -13.02 43.00
N LEU A 128 -15.54 -12.10 42.49
CA LEU A 128 -16.20 -12.23 41.19
C LEU A 128 -15.38 -11.65 40.02
N ILE A 129 -14.51 -10.66 40.28
CA ILE A 129 -13.86 -9.84 39.23
C ILE A 129 -12.33 -9.86 39.23
N HIS A 130 -11.69 -10.49 40.22
CA HIS A 130 -10.24 -10.42 40.38
C HIS A 130 -9.46 -10.98 39.18
N ASP A 131 -9.95 -12.03 38.53
CA ASP A 131 -9.28 -12.67 37.39
C ASP A 131 -9.51 -11.96 36.05
N THR A 132 -10.52 -11.09 35.92
CA THR A 132 -10.93 -10.45 34.65
C THR A 132 -9.77 -9.66 34.00
N PRO A 133 -9.30 -10.00 32.78
CA PRO A 133 -8.06 -9.43 32.22
C PRO A 133 -8.18 -7.96 31.76
N GLN A 134 -9.39 -7.52 31.37
CA GLN A 134 -9.63 -6.09 31.06
C GLN A 134 -9.56 -5.21 32.31
N LEU A 135 -9.78 -5.76 33.51
CA LEU A 135 -9.72 -5.03 34.77
C LEU A 135 -8.27 -4.93 35.27
N ASP A 136 -7.76 -3.70 35.32
CA ASP A 136 -6.34 -3.42 35.52
C ASP A 136 -5.99 -3.12 36.98
N SER A 137 -6.68 -2.13 37.55
CA SER A 137 -6.41 -1.60 38.90
C SER A 137 -7.71 -1.23 39.60
N ILE A 138 -7.76 -1.52 40.90
CA ILE A 138 -8.93 -1.31 41.76
C ILE A 138 -8.53 -0.37 42.92
N TYR A 139 -9.37 0.62 43.21
CA TYR A 139 -9.14 1.63 44.24
C TYR A 139 -10.29 1.56 45.25
N VAL A 140 -9.97 1.35 46.53
CA VAL A 140 -10.99 1.23 47.57
C VAL A 140 -11.21 2.59 48.24
N PHE A 141 -12.44 3.06 48.21
CA PHE A 141 -12.87 4.32 48.83
C PHE A 141 -13.45 4.03 50.22
N CYS A 142 -12.98 4.73 51.26
CA CYS A 142 -13.49 4.56 52.61
C CYS A 142 -13.52 5.90 53.39
N LEU A 143 -14.73 6.36 53.70
CA LEU A 143 -14.98 7.61 54.44
C LEU A 143 -14.69 7.50 55.95
N ASN A 144 -14.54 6.29 56.48
CA ASN A 144 -14.25 6.03 57.89
C ASN A 144 -12.75 5.70 58.04
N ASN A 145 -12.05 6.43 58.92
CA ASN A 145 -10.58 6.41 59.03
C ASN A 145 -9.98 5.14 59.70
N ILE A 146 -10.57 3.96 59.49
CA ILE A 146 -10.18 2.67 60.06
C ILE A 146 -9.60 1.77 58.96
N LYS A 147 -8.28 1.83 58.79
CA LYS A 147 -7.53 1.07 57.78
C LYS A 147 -7.37 -0.42 58.15
N ASP A 148 -8.37 -1.26 57.87
CA ASP A 148 -8.26 -2.73 57.99
C ASP A 148 -7.54 -3.35 56.76
N GLU A 149 -6.26 -3.01 56.58
CA GLU A 149 -5.48 -3.38 55.39
C GLU A 149 -5.14 -4.89 55.30
N GLN A 150 -5.35 -5.67 56.37
CA GLN A 150 -4.88 -7.07 56.49
C GLN A 150 -5.52 -8.06 55.51
N TRP A 151 -6.73 -7.80 55.03
CA TRP A 151 -7.42 -8.66 54.06
C TRP A 151 -7.24 -8.19 52.60
N ILE A 152 -6.86 -6.93 52.40
CA ILE A 152 -6.77 -6.25 51.10
C ILE A 152 -5.50 -6.66 50.35
N SER A 153 -4.41 -6.83 51.09
CA SER A 153 -3.11 -7.34 50.61
C SER A 153 -3.16 -8.70 49.91
N LYS A 154 -4.27 -9.45 50.03
CA LYS A 154 -4.50 -10.72 49.32
C LYS A 154 -4.76 -10.55 47.82
N TRP A 155 -5.17 -9.37 47.36
CA TRP A 155 -5.63 -9.13 45.99
C TRP A 155 -4.71 -8.17 45.21
N LYS A 156 -3.83 -8.72 44.35
CA LYS A 156 -2.79 -7.95 43.62
C LYS A 156 -3.28 -6.77 42.76
N LYS A 157 -4.57 -6.74 42.37
CA LYS A 157 -5.16 -5.64 41.58
C LYS A 157 -5.60 -4.44 42.42
N ILE A 158 -5.73 -4.57 43.74
CA ILE A 158 -6.08 -3.43 44.59
C ILE A 158 -4.82 -2.57 44.80
N LYS A 159 -4.89 -1.29 44.42
CA LYS A 159 -3.76 -0.34 44.48
C LYS A 159 -3.73 0.51 45.75
N GLY A 160 -4.78 0.50 46.56
CA GLY A 160 -4.81 1.16 47.86
C GLY A 160 -6.22 1.35 48.43
N VAL A 161 -6.26 1.83 49.68
CA VAL A 161 -7.46 2.35 50.36
C VAL A 161 -7.27 3.84 50.57
N PHE A 162 -8.28 4.62 50.21
CA PHE A 162 -8.22 6.07 50.13
C PHE A 162 -9.39 6.72 50.87
N SER A 163 -9.09 7.76 51.64
CA SER A 163 -10.04 8.56 52.44
C SER A 163 -10.90 9.53 51.62
N ASP A 164 -10.40 9.89 50.44
CA ASP A 164 -10.85 11.02 49.64
C ASP A 164 -10.63 10.71 48.15
N ILE A 165 -11.45 11.32 47.30
CA ILE A 165 -11.39 11.06 45.86
C ILE A 165 -10.16 11.70 45.20
N LEU A 166 -9.58 12.76 45.78
CA LEU A 166 -8.40 13.43 45.23
C LEU A 166 -7.17 12.51 45.29
N SER A 167 -6.97 11.78 46.39
CA SER A 167 -5.91 10.78 46.51
C SER A 167 -6.11 9.58 45.57
N ILE A 168 -7.37 9.20 45.28
CA ILE A 168 -7.67 8.23 44.21
C ILE A 168 -7.28 8.82 42.86
N CYS A 169 -7.72 10.04 42.55
CA CYS A 169 -7.44 10.76 41.31
C CYS A 169 -5.93 10.85 41.02
N ASP A 170 -5.14 11.29 42.00
CA ASP A 170 -3.67 11.32 41.93
C ASP A 170 -3.08 9.98 41.50
N GLN A 171 -3.51 8.87 42.12
CA GLN A 171 -2.94 7.56 41.83
C GLN A 171 -3.46 6.98 40.50
N LEU A 172 -4.71 7.26 40.14
CA LEU A 172 -5.29 6.95 38.83
C LEU A 172 -4.50 7.66 37.73
N GLN A 173 -4.23 8.95 37.92
CA GLN A 173 -3.48 9.78 36.98
C GLN A 173 -2.03 9.30 36.87
N ARG A 174 -1.31 9.02 37.98
CA ARG A 174 0.03 8.39 37.94
C ARG A 174 0.04 7.11 37.10
N ASN A 175 -0.92 6.22 37.33
CA ASN A 175 -1.01 4.93 36.62
C ASN A 175 -1.32 5.10 35.12
N ILE A 176 -2.15 6.09 34.72
CA ILE A 176 -2.45 6.38 33.31
C ILE A 176 -1.26 7.03 32.60
N ASN A 177 -0.60 8.01 33.24
CA ASN A 177 0.55 8.71 32.69
C ASN A 177 1.72 7.76 32.38
N HIS A 178 1.88 6.72 33.21
CA HIS A 178 2.87 5.67 33.03
C HIS A 178 2.66 4.90 31.71
N TYR A 179 1.41 4.66 31.30
CA TYR A 179 1.11 4.04 30.01
C TYR A 179 1.38 5.00 28.83
N GLU A 180 1.03 6.29 28.93
CA GLU A 180 1.21 7.24 27.82
C GLU A 180 2.69 7.63 27.55
N ARG A 181 3.54 7.71 28.58
CA ARG A 181 4.96 8.09 28.43
C ARG A 181 5.83 7.06 27.69
N ASN A 182 5.43 5.79 27.70
CA ASN A 182 6.36 4.68 27.43
C ASN A 182 6.20 4.00 26.07
N GLY A 183 5.11 4.25 25.34
CA GLY A 183 4.86 3.71 24.00
C GLY A 183 5.57 4.46 22.85
N ILE A 184 6.89 4.68 22.95
CA ILE A 184 7.68 5.37 21.91
C ILE A 184 8.12 4.36 20.83
N PRO A 185 7.80 4.55 19.54
CA PRO A 185 8.25 3.65 18.47
C PRO A 185 9.77 3.67 18.36
N VAL A 186 10.35 2.47 18.30
CA VAL A 186 11.80 2.23 18.26
C VAL A 186 12.19 1.86 16.83
N TYR A 187 13.04 2.67 16.20
CA TYR A 187 13.47 2.46 14.82
C TYR A 187 14.84 1.79 14.82
N ILE A 188 14.96 0.64 14.14
CA ILE A 188 16.16 -0.21 14.17
C ILE A 188 16.64 -0.47 12.73
N ILE A 189 17.92 -0.24 12.46
CA ILE A 189 18.57 -0.49 11.17
C ILE A 189 19.65 -1.55 11.32
N SER A 190 19.44 -2.71 10.70
CA SER A 190 20.42 -3.80 10.60
C SER A 190 21.64 -3.41 9.77
N THR A 191 22.71 -2.91 10.40
CA THR A 191 23.93 -2.44 9.71
C THR A 191 25.02 -3.50 9.51
N SER A 192 24.84 -4.71 10.03
CA SER A 192 25.89 -5.75 10.17
C SER A 192 26.47 -6.31 8.86
N SER A 193 25.91 -5.95 7.70
CA SER A 193 26.39 -6.34 6.37
C SER A 193 26.38 -5.21 5.32
N ILE A 194 25.90 -4.01 5.66
CA ILE A 194 25.63 -2.95 4.68
C ILE A 194 26.94 -2.28 4.21
N THR A 195 27.22 -2.41 2.92
CA THR A 195 28.35 -1.73 2.26
C THR A 195 27.91 -0.59 1.34
N ASP A 196 26.63 -0.55 0.95
CA ASP A 196 26.07 0.46 0.07
C ASP A 196 25.05 1.34 0.80
N LEU A 197 25.17 2.65 0.65
CA LEU A 197 24.26 3.63 1.27
C LEU A 197 22.86 3.62 0.66
N ASN A 198 22.68 2.92 -0.47
CA ASN A 198 21.39 2.71 -1.11
C ASN A 198 20.56 1.59 -0.45
N GLU A 199 21.19 0.74 0.38
CA GLU A 199 20.55 -0.34 1.15
C GLU A 199 19.95 0.14 2.48
N LEU A 200 20.20 1.41 2.85
CA LEU A 200 19.75 2.05 4.08
C LEU A 200 18.38 2.74 3.90
N ASP A 201 17.42 2.40 4.77
CA ASP A 201 16.15 3.11 4.87
C ASP A 201 16.38 4.60 5.19
N GLN A 202 15.88 5.46 4.30
CA GLN A 202 16.06 6.91 4.36
C GLN A 202 15.13 7.56 5.39
N THR A 203 14.00 6.92 5.73
CA THR A 203 12.98 7.49 6.63
C THR A 203 13.51 7.74 8.04
N PHE A 204 14.44 6.91 8.50
CA PHE A 204 15.18 7.06 9.76
C PHE A 204 15.86 8.42 9.90
N MET A 205 16.35 8.99 8.80
CA MET A 205 17.05 10.28 8.77
C MET A 205 16.10 11.48 8.61
N TYR A 206 14.85 11.26 8.18
CA TYR A 206 13.92 12.36 7.92
C TYR A 206 13.57 13.14 9.18
N SER A 207 13.49 12.49 10.34
CA SER A 207 13.31 13.17 11.63
C SER A 207 14.53 14.02 12.01
N GLN A 208 15.76 13.55 11.77
CA GLN A 208 16.98 14.35 11.96
C GLN A 208 16.97 15.58 11.04
N LEU A 209 16.71 15.40 9.75
CA LEU A 209 16.73 16.47 8.75
C LEU A 209 15.62 17.50 8.98
N LEU A 210 14.44 17.05 9.41
CA LEU A 210 13.34 17.91 9.86
C LEU A 210 13.78 18.73 11.08
N THR A 211 14.45 18.10 12.06
CA THR A 211 14.97 18.79 13.25
C THR A 211 16.01 19.85 12.85
N GLU A 212 17.00 19.50 12.03
CA GLU A 212 18.02 20.44 11.51
C GLU A 212 17.37 21.68 10.88
N ILE A 213 16.38 21.48 10.00
CA ILE A 213 15.68 22.58 9.33
C ILE A 213 14.88 23.42 10.33
N LEU A 214 14.13 22.81 11.25
CA LEU A 214 13.34 23.53 12.26
C LEU A 214 14.22 24.33 13.25
N LEU A 215 15.44 23.86 13.56
CA LEU A 215 16.43 24.59 14.36
C LEU A 215 17.00 25.80 13.61
N GLU A 216 17.12 25.74 12.28
CA GLU A 216 17.53 26.88 11.46
C GLU A 216 16.39 27.92 11.26
N MET A 217 15.15 27.48 11.01
CA MET A 217 14.00 28.32 10.66
C MET A 217 13.75 29.51 11.61
N ASN A 218 13.41 30.68 11.06
CA ASN A 218 12.92 31.82 11.84
C ASN A 218 11.41 31.71 12.02
N TYR A 219 10.92 31.93 13.24
CA TYR A 219 9.50 31.83 13.59
C TYR A 219 8.94 33.20 13.91
N GLU A 220 7.92 33.63 13.16
CA GLU A 220 7.26 34.90 13.38
C GLU A 220 6.15 34.79 14.44
N LYS A 221 5.68 35.96 14.91
CA LYS A 221 4.57 36.01 15.89
C LYS A 221 3.30 35.34 15.35
N ALA A 222 3.05 35.43 14.03
CA ALA A 222 1.93 34.77 13.37
C ALA A 222 1.97 33.23 13.55
N THR A 223 3.14 32.61 13.38
CA THR A 223 3.31 31.15 13.56
C THR A 223 3.03 30.70 14.99
N LYS A 224 3.39 31.53 15.99
CA LYS A 224 3.02 31.29 17.39
C LYS A 224 1.49 31.35 17.56
N THR A 225 0.82 32.40 17.07
CA THR A 225 -0.65 32.51 17.14
C THR A 225 -1.38 31.35 16.45
N GLU A 226 -0.93 30.94 15.26
CA GLU A 226 -1.45 29.78 14.53
C GLU A 226 -1.35 28.44 15.28
N PHE A 227 -0.34 28.30 16.14
CA PHE A 227 -0.23 27.14 17.03
C PHE A 227 -1.25 27.24 18.17
N ILE A 228 -1.36 28.41 18.82
CA ILE A 228 -2.34 28.63 19.91
C ILE A 228 -3.79 28.43 19.42
N GLU A 229 -4.14 28.89 18.22
CA GLU A 229 -5.48 28.65 17.65
C GLU A 229 -5.75 27.15 17.41
N LEU A 230 -4.75 26.39 16.96
CA LEU A 230 -4.86 24.93 16.83
C LEU A 230 -5.04 24.26 18.20
N CYS A 231 -4.30 24.70 19.23
CA CYS A 231 -4.46 24.21 20.60
C CYS A 231 -5.86 24.51 21.16
N ARG A 232 -6.36 25.75 20.98
CA ARG A 232 -7.73 26.15 21.36
C ARG A 232 -8.78 25.30 20.64
N LYS A 233 -8.62 25.07 19.33
CA LYS A 233 -9.52 24.23 18.52
C LYS A 233 -9.52 22.75 18.94
N GLN A 234 -8.38 22.21 19.39
CA GLN A 234 -8.29 20.84 19.90
C GLN A 234 -8.83 20.66 21.32
N ASN A 235 -9.04 21.74 22.07
CA ASN A 235 -9.44 21.72 23.49
C ASN A 235 -10.74 22.49 23.78
N GLN A 236 -11.62 22.67 22.79
CA GLN A 236 -12.83 23.51 22.91
C GLN A 236 -13.73 23.15 24.11
N ASP A 237 -13.85 21.86 24.43
CA ASP A 237 -14.65 21.38 25.57
C ASP A 237 -13.90 21.39 26.91
N ASN A 238 -12.57 21.58 26.92
CA ASN A 238 -11.73 21.48 28.12
C ASN A 238 -11.25 22.86 28.62
N LYS A 239 -12.08 23.47 29.48
CA LYS A 239 -11.82 24.79 30.08
C LYS A 239 -10.49 24.90 30.85
N VAL A 240 -10.01 23.81 31.46
CA VAL A 240 -8.74 23.79 32.20
C VAL A 240 -7.56 23.90 31.22
N GLN A 241 -7.59 23.14 30.12
CA GLN A 241 -6.56 23.24 29.09
C GLN A 241 -6.62 24.59 28.36
N LEU A 242 -7.82 25.14 28.10
CA LEU A 242 -7.95 26.50 27.54
C LEU A 242 -7.28 27.56 28.43
N HIS A 243 -7.41 27.48 29.76
CA HIS A 243 -6.68 28.38 30.67
C HIS A 243 -5.15 28.16 30.59
N LYS A 244 -4.65 26.92 30.53
CA LYS A 244 -3.21 26.65 30.33
C LYS A 244 -2.69 27.17 28.98
N ILE A 245 -3.53 27.18 27.94
CA ILE A 245 -3.21 27.72 26.60
C ILE A 245 -3.17 29.26 26.62
N ASP A 246 -4.14 29.90 27.27
CA ASP A 246 -4.19 31.37 27.43
C ASP A 246 -3.05 31.92 28.30
N ASP A 247 -2.64 31.17 29.33
CA ASP A 247 -1.47 31.49 30.15
C ASP A 247 -0.18 31.38 29.33
N PHE A 248 0.00 30.28 28.58
CA PHE A 248 1.13 30.10 27.67
C PHE A 248 1.23 31.24 26.64
N GLU A 249 0.13 31.63 25.98
CA GLU A 249 0.15 32.72 24.98
C GLU A 249 0.64 34.07 25.56
N ARG A 250 0.37 34.34 26.84
CA ARG A 250 0.77 35.58 27.54
C ARG A 250 2.19 35.49 28.10
N ASN A 251 2.51 34.36 28.72
CA ASN A 251 3.66 34.21 29.61
C ASN A 251 4.79 33.35 29.01
N TYR A 252 4.70 32.93 27.73
CA TYR A 252 5.74 32.12 27.07
C TYR A 252 7.14 32.74 27.19
N GLU A 253 7.29 33.99 26.75
CA GLU A 253 8.57 34.73 26.75
C GLU A 253 9.09 35.07 28.16
N HIS A 254 8.28 34.89 29.21
CA HIS A 254 8.65 35.18 30.60
C HIS A 254 9.29 33.96 31.31
N HIS A 255 9.20 32.76 30.71
CA HIS A 255 9.72 31.52 31.26
C HIS A 255 10.62 30.80 30.24
N SER A 256 11.43 29.84 30.70
CA SER A 256 12.22 29.02 29.79
C SER A 256 11.34 27.97 29.09
N ALA A 257 11.71 27.53 27.88
CA ALA A 257 11.02 26.44 27.20
C ALA A 257 11.14 25.12 27.99
N LEU A 258 12.25 24.95 28.73
CA LEU A 258 12.44 23.86 29.69
C LEU A 258 11.51 23.97 30.92
N TRP A 259 11.21 25.17 31.41
CA TRP A 259 10.19 25.39 32.46
C TRP A 259 8.81 24.94 31.97
N TRP A 260 8.43 25.30 30.73
CA TRP A 260 7.19 24.81 30.10
C TRP A 260 7.19 23.29 29.86
N TYR A 261 8.37 22.67 29.72
CA TYR A 261 8.52 21.22 29.61
C TYR A 261 8.28 20.50 30.95
N ILE A 262 8.69 21.11 32.06
CA ILE A 262 8.60 20.51 33.39
C ILE A 262 7.22 20.76 34.03
N ASN A 263 6.71 21.98 33.92
CA ASN A 263 5.48 22.42 34.61
C ASN A 263 4.18 22.03 33.87
N GLU A 264 4.10 20.76 33.45
CA GLU A 264 2.84 20.03 33.26
C GLU A 264 1.85 20.71 32.30
N SER A 265 2.39 21.36 31.28
CA SER A 265 1.64 22.11 30.28
C SER A 265 1.24 21.23 29.08
N PHE A 266 0.19 21.65 28.37
CA PHE A 266 -0.33 20.94 27.18
C PHE A 266 0.74 20.73 26.09
N ILE A 267 1.78 21.56 26.05
CA ILE A 267 2.79 21.54 24.98
C ILE A 267 3.64 20.26 25.01
N VAL A 268 3.92 19.71 26.21
CA VAL A 268 4.68 18.46 26.36
C VAL A 268 3.90 17.29 25.79
N TYR A 269 2.61 17.23 26.11
CA TYR A 269 1.72 16.22 25.56
C TYR A 269 1.64 16.33 24.03
N MET A 270 1.41 17.54 23.50
CA MET A 270 1.31 17.75 22.05
C MET A 270 2.62 17.41 21.33
N LEU A 271 3.77 17.78 21.91
CA LEU A 271 5.08 17.46 21.37
C LEU A 271 5.30 15.94 21.33
N THR A 272 5.20 15.27 22.48
CA THR A 272 5.39 13.81 22.59
C THR A 272 4.42 13.04 21.69
N ARG A 273 3.15 13.48 21.60
CA ARG A 273 2.17 12.91 20.67
C ARG A 273 2.59 13.11 19.22
N ALA A 274 2.89 14.35 18.81
CA ALA A 274 3.19 14.66 17.42
C ALA A 274 4.45 13.94 16.93
N LEU A 275 5.48 13.83 17.78
CA LEU A 275 6.68 13.05 17.51
C LEU A 275 6.36 11.54 17.42
N ARG A 276 5.63 10.99 18.39
CA ARG A 276 5.23 9.57 18.42
C ARG A 276 4.40 9.14 17.21
N THR A 277 3.48 9.99 16.74
CA THR A 277 2.60 9.68 15.60
C THR A 277 3.10 10.29 14.28
N GLN A 278 4.34 10.79 14.22
CA GLN A 278 4.93 11.50 13.07
C GLN A 278 3.97 12.55 12.44
N ASN A 279 3.25 13.32 13.26
CA ASN A 279 2.30 14.33 12.78
C ASN A 279 3.08 15.59 12.33
N ILE A 280 3.60 15.56 11.11
CA ILE A 280 4.55 16.57 10.60
C ILE A 280 3.94 17.97 10.59
N ALA A 281 2.64 18.09 10.27
CA ALA A 281 1.89 19.35 10.33
C ALA A 281 1.87 19.98 11.75
N THR A 282 1.82 19.17 12.81
CA THR A 282 1.90 19.65 14.19
C THR A 282 3.35 19.94 14.59
N ILE A 283 4.30 19.08 14.21
CA ILE A 283 5.74 19.28 14.50
C ILE A 283 6.24 20.61 13.92
N ILE A 284 5.87 20.96 12.67
CA ILE A 284 6.24 22.23 12.03
C ILE A 284 5.67 23.43 12.82
N LYS A 285 4.40 23.39 13.23
CA LYS A 285 3.78 24.45 14.04
C LYS A 285 4.42 24.58 15.43
N MET A 286 4.93 23.48 15.99
CA MET A 286 5.68 23.45 17.25
C MET A 286 7.17 23.80 17.08
N GLY A 287 7.63 24.08 15.86
CA GLY A 287 9.05 24.29 15.54
C GLY A 287 9.73 25.38 16.38
N PHE A 288 9.02 26.46 16.73
CA PHE A 288 9.55 27.50 17.63
C PHE A 288 9.90 26.93 19.01
N TYR A 289 8.98 26.16 19.59
CA TYR A 289 9.15 25.56 20.92
C TYR A 289 10.24 24.48 20.91
N ILE A 290 10.27 23.65 19.86
CA ILE A 290 11.33 22.65 19.64
C ILE A 290 12.71 23.32 19.57
N LYS A 291 12.81 24.44 18.83
CA LYS A 291 14.03 25.23 18.68
C LYS A 291 14.49 25.85 19.99
N ASP A 292 13.60 26.47 20.75
CA ASP A 292 13.96 27.13 21.99
C ASP A 292 14.26 26.12 23.12
N LEU A 293 13.56 24.98 23.16
CA LEU A 293 13.86 23.87 24.07
C LEU A 293 15.22 23.22 23.75
N HIS A 294 15.50 22.90 22.48
CA HIS A 294 16.81 22.37 22.06
C HIS A 294 17.95 23.32 22.43
N ARG A 295 17.77 24.63 22.16
CA ARG A 295 18.77 25.66 22.49
C ARG A 295 19.08 25.70 23.99
N GLN A 296 18.07 25.62 24.84
CA GLN A 296 18.25 25.67 26.29
C GLN A 296 18.92 24.40 26.83
N ILE A 297 18.51 23.22 26.38
CA ILE A 297 19.20 21.95 26.71
C ILE A 297 20.67 22.03 26.29
N LYS A 298 20.96 22.53 25.07
CA LYS A 298 22.33 22.69 24.57
C LYS A 298 23.17 23.69 25.36
N GLN A 299 22.57 24.82 25.77
CA GLN A 299 23.24 25.81 26.62
C GLN A 299 23.62 25.22 27.97
N ILE A 300 22.67 24.54 28.65
CA ILE A 300 22.90 23.94 29.96
C ILE A 300 23.94 22.82 29.88
N HIS A 301 23.85 21.93 28.88
CA HIS A 301 24.86 20.89 28.59
C HIS A 301 26.26 21.49 28.50
N SER A 302 26.43 22.51 27.65
CA SER A 302 27.71 23.18 27.40
C SER A 302 28.27 23.97 28.59
N ALA A 303 27.44 24.27 29.60
CA ALA A 303 27.84 24.90 30.84
C ALA A 303 28.24 23.89 31.93
N SER A 304 27.97 22.59 31.74
CA SER A 304 28.26 21.55 32.72
C SER A 304 29.70 21.02 32.57
N ASN A 305 30.51 21.14 33.63
CA ASN A 305 31.89 20.62 33.65
C ASN A 305 31.96 19.10 33.95
N LYS A 306 31.01 18.31 33.42
CA LYS A 306 30.86 16.88 33.74
C LYS A 306 31.77 15.98 32.89
N ASN A 307 33.07 15.98 33.14
CA ASN A 307 34.06 15.19 32.37
C ASN A 307 34.13 13.68 32.76
N LYS A 308 33.01 13.04 33.09
CA LYS A 308 32.98 11.62 33.51
C LYS A 308 31.83 10.89 32.82
N LEU A 309 32.15 9.71 32.26
CA LEU A 309 31.17 8.75 31.75
C LEU A 309 30.07 8.47 32.78
N MET A 310 28.83 8.44 32.30
CA MET A 310 27.61 8.28 33.10
C MET A 310 26.69 7.25 32.43
N THR A 311 26.23 6.28 33.20
CA THR A 311 25.24 5.30 32.73
C THR A 311 23.83 5.79 33.07
N THR A 312 22.92 5.73 32.10
CA THR A 312 21.48 5.96 32.32
C THR A 312 20.67 4.76 31.84
N TYR A 313 19.43 4.68 32.33
CA TYR A 313 18.54 3.56 32.10
C TYR A 313 17.19 4.06 31.59
N ARG A 314 16.54 3.28 30.72
CA ARG A 314 15.17 3.52 30.27
C ARG A 314 14.41 2.19 30.23
N GLY A 315 13.40 2.08 31.09
CA GLY A 315 12.42 1.01 31.04
C GLY A 315 11.39 1.27 29.94
N GLN A 316 11.10 0.26 29.13
CA GLN A 316 10.09 0.32 28.09
C GLN A 316 9.42 -1.05 27.89
N VAL A 317 8.18 -1.04 27.42
CA VAL A 317 7.46 -2.24 27.00
C VAL A 317 7.22 -2.17 25.49
N VAL A 318 7.42 -3.28 24.79
CA VAL A 318 7.23 -3.42 23.33
C VAL A 318 6.40 -4.66 23.01
N ALA A 319 5.83 -4.74 21.81
CA ALA A 319 5.16 -5.97 21.36
C ALA A 319 6.18 -7.06 20.98
N ASN A 320 5.81 -8.34 21.11
CA ASN A 320 6.67 -9.48 20.73
C ASN A 320 7.20 -9.38 19.29
N ALA A 321 6.39 -8.85 18.35
CA ALA A 321 6.78 -8.64 16.95
C ALA A 321 7.83 -7.53 16.73
N GLU A 322 7.93 -6.57 17.66
CA GLU A 322 8.99 -5.55 17.67
C GLU A 322 10.24 -6.10 18.39
N PHE A 323 10.03 -6.85 19.48
CA PHE A 323 11.11 -7.48 20.23
C PHE A 323 11.93 -8.47 19.37
N GLU A 324 11.29 -9.32 18.56
CA GLU A 324 12.04 -10.25 17.69
C GLU A 324 12.86 -9.54 16.60
N LYS A 325 12.49 -8.29 16.20
CA LYS A 325 13.36 -7.45 15.36
C LYS A 325 14.59 -6.99 16.14
N LEU A 326 14.37 -6.50 17.37
CA LEU A 326 15.44 -6.03 18.25
C LEU A 326 16.44 -7.14 18.61
N LYS A 327 15.95 -8.31 19.00
CA LYS A 327 16.72 -9.50 19.41
C LYS A 327 17.77 -9.95 18.40
N ASN A 328 17.50 -9.77 17.10
CA ASN A 328 18.38 -10.14 16.00
C ASN A 328 19.29 -8.99 15.51
N SER A 329 19.32 -7.85 16.23
CA SER A 329 19.93 -6.59 15.76
C SER A 329 21.22 -6.20 16.49
N ILE A 330 21.98 -7.14 17.05
CA ILE A 330 23.30 -6.82 17.63
C ILE A 330 24.23 -6.18 16.57
N GLY A 331 24.90 -5.09 16.94
CA GLY A 331 25.70 -4.24 16.06
C GLY A 331 24.91 -3.15 15.30
N SER A 332 23.58 -3.21 15.32
CA SER A 332 22.68 -2.33 14.56
C SER A 332 22.54 -0.94 15.16
N LEU A 333 21.98 -0.01 14.37
CA LEU A 333 21.64 1.34 14.84
C LEU A 333 20.20 1.38 15.35
N ILE A 334 19.96 2.16 16.40
CA ILE A 334 18.65 2.36 17.03
C ILE A 334 18.43 3.85 17.30
N ALA A 335 17.28 4.37 16.87
CA ALA A 335 16.89 5.76 17.11
C ALA A 335 15.56 5.87 17.84
N PHE A 336 15.51 6.80 18.79
CA PHE A 336 14.28 7.23 19.44
C PHE A 336 13.88 8.57 18.82
N ASN A 337 12.78 8.58 18.07
CA ASN A 337 12.30 9.76 17.34
C ASN A 337 11.56 10.76 18.25
N SER A 338 12.15 11.07 19.41
CA SER A 338 11.62 11.98 20.44
C SER A 338 12.78 12.67 21.18
N PHE A 339 12.46 13.62 22.05
CA PHE A 339 13.29 13.90 23.22
C PHE A 339 13.27 12.64 24.12
N ILE A 340 14.43 12.17 24.59
CA ILE A 340 14.51 10.92 25.37
C ILE A 340 14.57 11.26 26.85
N SER A 341 13.57 10.78 27.59
CA SER A 341 13.58 10.71 29.04
C SER A 341 14.28 9.40 29.49
N THR A 342 15.27 9.53 30.38
CA THR A 342 16.05 8.42 30.98
C THR A 342 16.28 8.72 32.47
N THR A 343 16.55 7.71 33.30
CA THR A 343 16.87 7.87 34.73
C THR A 343 18.29 7.36 35.04
N THR A 344 18.94 7.88 36.09
CA THR A 344 20.18 7.29 36.63
C THR A 344 19.96 6.01 37.44
N SER A 345 18.69 5.65 37.71
CA SER A 345 18.28 4.53 38.56
C SER A 345 17.85 3.32 37.74
N SER A 346 18.62 2.23 37.80
CA SER A 346 18.26 0.97 37.14
C SER A 346 16.98 0.34 37.72
N VAL A 347 16.68 0.57 39.00
CA VAL A 347 15.48 0.04 39.67
C VAL A 347 14.20 0.66 39.13
N GLU A 348 14.17 1.97 38.92
CA GLU A 348 13.05 2.67 38.28
C GLU A 348 12.81 2.17 36.85
N ALA A 349 13.88 2.00 36.07
CA ALA A 349 13.80 1.45 34.72
C ALA A 349 13.29 -0.01 34.70
N ILE A 350 13.71 -0.86 35.65
CA ILE A 350 13.19 -2.23 35.78
C ILE A 350 11.70 -2.20 36.11
N LEU A 351 11.26 -1.43 37.11
CA LEU A 351 9.86 -1.34 37.52
C LEU A 351 8.93 -0.94 36.35
N TYR A 352 9.37 -0.04 35.48
CA TYR A 352 8.60 0.32 34.28
C TYR A 352 8.54 -0.81 33.24
N ALA A 353 9.64 -1.54 33.03
CA ALA A 353 9.71 -2.66 32.08
C ALA A 353 8.95 -3.91 32.58
N GLU A 354 8.89 -4.13 33.90
CA GLU A 354 8.14 -5.23 34.52
C GLU A 354 6.62 -5.14 34.31
N SER A 355 6.08 -3.98 33.91
CA SER A 355 4.67 -3.84 33.54
C SER A 355 4.24 -4.74 32.36
N ALA A 356 5.20 -5.25 31.56
CA ALA A 356 4.98 -6.28 30.55
C ALA A 356 4.45 -7.61 31.12
N GLN A 357 4.73 -7.95 32.39
CA GLN A 357 4.35 -9.24 33.01
C GLN A 357 2.83 -9.53 32.96
N VAL A 358 2.01 -8.50 32.76
CA VAL A 358 0.54 -8.58 32.74
C VAL A 358 -0.01 -9.10 31.39
N ASP A 359 0.78 -9.10 30.32
CA ASP A 359 0.33 -9.35 28.94
C ASP A 359 1.33 -10.22 28.15
N PRO A 360 1.02 -11.51 27.87
CA PRO A 360 1.93 -12.43 27.17
C PRO A 360 2.33 -12.02 25.74
N GLN A 361 1.73 -10.97 25.18
CA GLN A 361 2.10 -10.42 23.87
C GLN A 361 3.14 -9.29 23.95
N LEU A 362 3.59 -8.93 25.17
CA LEU A 362 4.49 -7.82 25.45
C LEU A 362 5.80 -8.29 26.12
N MET A 363 6.90 -7.62 25.79
CA MET A 363 8.22 -7.80 26.41
C MET A 363 8.67 -6.53 27.11
N GLY A 364 9.21 -6.67 28.31
CA GLY A 364 9.91 -5.61 29.03
C GLY A 364 11.35 -5.49 28.56
N ILE A 365 11.80 -4.27 28.26
CA ILE A 365 13.18 -3.94 27.93
C ILE A 365 13.68 -2.87 28.89
N VAL A 366 14.86 -3.10 29.45
CA VAL A 366 15.69 -2.06 30.09
C VAL A 366 16.81 -1.70 29.11
N PHE A 367 16.72 -0.53 28.50
CA PHE A 367 17.84 0.03 27.75
C PHE A 367 18.85 0.61 28.72
N GLN A 368 20.10 0.15 28.68
CA GLN A 368 21.23 0.70 29.41
C GLN A 368 22.08 1.52 28.44
N MET A 369 22.27 2.80 28.73
CA MET A 369 22.94 3.76 27.85
C MET A 369 24.21 4.29 28.52
N GLU A 370 25.37 4.17 27.88
CA GLU A 370 26.59 4.87 28.31
C GLU A 370 26.72 6.22 27.60
N ILE A 371 26.83 7.29 28.40
CA ILE A 371 26.93 8.67 27.94
C ILE A 371 28.31 9.23 28.29
N ASP A 372 29.01 9.77 27.29
CA ASP A 372 30.14 10.68 27.49
C ASP A 372 29.65 12.13 27.38
N PRO A 373 29.61 12.91 28.48
CA PRO A 373 29.11 14.28 28.44
C PRO A 373 29.99 15.26 27.65
N SER A 374 31.23 14.88 27.29
CA SER A 374 32.08 15.72 26.44
C SER A 374 31.61 15.82 24.99
N ILE A 375 30.67 14.95 24.57
CA ILE A 375 30.02 14.99 23.26
C ILE A 375 29.00 16.13 23.24
N LEU A 376 29.39 17.27 22.65
CA LEU A 376 28.54 18.47 22.55
C LEU A 376 27.53 18.46 21.38
N THR A 377 27.57 17.42 20.52
CA THR A 377 26.68 17.31 19.36
C THR A 377 25.32 16.72 19.70
N ILE A 378 25.24 15.92 20.76
CA ILE A 378 24.01 15.34 21.31
C ILE A 378 23.78 15.93 22.73
N PRO A 379 23.13 17.10 22.85
CA PRO A 379 22.97 17.76 24.14
C PRO A 379 21.86 17.12 24.99
N PHE A 380 22.11 17.02 26.29
CA PHE A 380 21.15 16.56 27.29
C PHE A 380 21.20 17.43 28.56
N VAL A 381 20.25 17.24 29.47
CA VAL A 381 20.20 17.94 30.76
C VAL A 381 19.67 17.02 31.86
N SER A 382 20.29 17.01 33.04
CA SER A 382 19.70 16.42 34.24
C SER A 382 18.73 17.43 34.82
N LEU A 383 17.44 17.11 34.96
CA LEU A 383 16.46 18.07 35.46
C LEU A 383 16.76 18.50 36.91
N SER A 384 17.33 17.58 37.69
CA SER A 384 17.87 17.80 39.04
C SER A 384 19.10 18.70 39.13
N ASP A 385 19.82 19.00 38.02
CA ASP A 385 20.88 20.03 38.03
C ASP A 385 20.29 21.46 37.92
N VAL A 386 19.03 21.59 37.47
CA VAL A 386 18.45 22.87 37.02
C VAL A 386 17.34 23.36 37.94
N TYR A 387 16.59 22.46 38.57
CA TYR A 387 15.46 22.78 39.44
C TYR A 387 15.57 22.05 40.78
N ASP A 388 15.60 22.82 41.86
CA ASP A 388 15.68 22.34 43.26
C ASP A 388 14.29 21.88 43.75
N ILE A 389 13.68 20.94 43.01
CA ILE A 389 12.32 20.42 43.24
C ILE A 389 12.42 19.07 43.99
N PRO A 390 11.93 18.96 45.25
CA PRO A 390 12.12 17.76 46.08
C PRO A 390 11.51 16.44 45.56
N PHE A 391 10.72 16.50 44.48
CA PHE A 391 10.02 15.37 43.87
C PHE A 391 10.34 15.18 42.38
N CYS A 392 11.40 15.83 41.87
CA CYS A 392 11.88 15.54 40.53
C CYS A 392 12.60 14.18 40.55
N GLU A 393 12.17 13.24 39.70
CA GLU A 393 12.92 12.02 39.40
C GLU A 393 14.32 12.41 38.89
N ASN A 394 15.33 11.51 38.97
CA ASN A 394 16.66 11.79 38.42
C ASN A 394 16.67 11.66 36.88
N GLU A 395 15.77 12.42 36.25
CA GLU A 395 15.51 12.44 34.83
C GLU A 395 16.61 13.18 34.08
N ILE A 396 17.22 12.48 33.12
CA ILE A 396 18.13 13.02 32.12
C ILE A 396 17.38 13.08 30.80
N LEU A 397 17.14 14.31 30.35
CA LEU A 397 16.41 14.65 29.14
C LEU A 397 17.39 14.92 28.00
N PHE A 398 17.45 14.00 27.03
CA PHE A 398 18.15 14.20 25.77
C PHE A 398 17.35 15.12 24.85
N SER A 399 18.06 15.91 24.05
CA SER A 399 17.44 16.62 22.93
C SER A 399 17.02 15.68 21.80
N MET A 400 16.21 16.22 20.88
CA MET A 400 15.53 15.50 19.81
C MET A 400 16.48 14.77 18.85
N HIS A 401 16.10 13.54 18.47
CA HIS A 401 16.85 12.62 17.59
C HIS A 401 18.25 12.27 18.12
N THR A 402 18.27 11.35 19.10
CA THR A 402 19.51 10.67 19.52
C THR A 402 19.55 9.25 18.96
N VAL A 403 20.70 8.87 18.39
CA VAL A 403 20.98 7.55 17.83
C VAL A 403 21.99 6.82 18.71
N PHE A 404 21.81 5.51 18.84
CA PHE A 404 22.74 4.61 19.52
C PHE A 404 23.07 3.41 18.62
N ARG A 405 24.10 2.65 19.01
CA ARG A 405 24.43 1.34 18.45
C ARG A 405 24.19 0.26 19.51
N ILE A 406 23.53 -0.82 19.10
CA ILE A 406 23.19 -1.94 19.97
C ILE A 406 24.43 -2.81 20.15
N ASN A 407 25.01 -2.81 21.35
CA ASN A 407 26.23 -3.58 21.66
C ASN A 407 25.91 -5.02 22.07
N LYS A 408 24.85 -5.19 22.88
CA LYS A 408 24.54 -6.43 23.58
C LYS A 408 23.04 -6.51 23.88
N ILE A 409 22.51 -7.72 23.93
CA ILE A 409 21.14 -8.02 24.35
C ILE A 409 21.22 -9.23 25.29
N GLU A 410 20.66 -9.12 26.49
CA GLU A 410 20.68 -10.19 27.50
C GLU A 410 19.30 -10.41 28.11
N GLN A 411 18.99 -11.66 28.43
CA GLN A 411 17.75 -12.03 29.09
C GLN A 411 17.90 -11.93 30.61
N ILE A 412 16.98 -11.24 31.29
CA ILE A 412 16.90 -11.16 32.76
C ILE A 412 15.86 -12.16 33.28
N THR A 413 14.69 -12.22 32.64
CA THR A 413 13.62 -13.20 32.92
C THR A 413 12.95 -13.64 31.62
N ASP A 414 11.95 -14.53 31.68
CA ASP A 414 11.16 -14.94 30.51
C ASP A 414 10.47 -13.77 29.78
N TYR A 415 10.20 -12.65 30.48
CA TYR A 415 9.50 -11.46 29.96
C TYR A 415 10.33 -10.16 30.03
N LEU A 416 11.56 -10.19 30.56
CA LEU A 416 12.38 -9.00 30.82
C LEU A 416 13.80 -9.14 30.26
N TRP A 417 14.27 -8.13 29.52
CA TRP A 417 15.56 -8.13 28.82
C TRP A 417 16.35 -6.83 29.07
N SER A 418 17.68 -6.93 29.09
CA SER A 418 18.60 -5.80 29.06
C SER A 418 19.12 -5.57 27.63
N VAL A 419 19.32 -4.31 27.25
CA VAL A 419 19.90 -3.93 25.96
C VAL A 419 20.95 -2.84 26.17
N ASP A 420 22.21 -3.17 25.92
CA ASP A 420 23.34 -2.24 26.07
C ASP A 420 23.47 -1.38 24.81
N LEU A 421 23.40 -0.06 24.99
CA LEU A 421 23.44 0.96 23.94
C LEU A 421 24.66 1.87 24.11
N ALA A 422 25.54 1.90 23.10
CA ALA A 422 26.55 2.94 22.97
C ALA A 422 26.01 4.13 22.19
N LEU A 423 26.18 5.34 22.72
CA LEU A 423 25.83 6.58 22.04
C LEU A 423 26.65 6.73 20.74
N THR A 424 26.00 6.88 19.58
CA THR A 424 26.71 7.15 18.32
C THR A 424 26.82 8.64 18.08
N SER A 425 28.03 9.18 18.20
CA SER A 425 28.36 10.53 17.78
C SER A 425 28.61 10.62 16.26
N ASP A 426 28.89 11.83 15.79
CA ASP A 426 29.22 12.22 14.40
C ASP A 426 30.34 11.40 13.72
N THR A 427 31.06 10.55 14.48
CA THR A 427 32.08 9.63 13.98
C THR A 427 31.52 8.39 13.26
N ASP A 428 30.20 8.15 13.29
CA ASP A 428 29.61 7.05 12.51
C ASP A 428 29.69 7.32 10.99
N GLY A 429 30.69 6.70 10.36
CA GLY A 429 30.97 6.86 8.94
C GLY A 429 29.96 6.23 7.98
N GLN A 430 28.89 5.57 8.44
CA GLN A 430 27.75 5.18 7.60
C GLN A 430 26.68 6.28 7.66
N LEU A 431 26.23 6.65 8.87
CA LEU A 431 25.24 7.72 9.10
C LEU A 431 25.70 9.05 8.49
N GLN A 432 26.97 9.43 8.67
CA GLN A 432 27.47 10.70 8.15
C GLN A 432 27.35 10.80 6.62
N ARG A 433 27.64 9.72 5.88
CA ARG A 433 27.51 9.69 4.42
C ARG A 433 26.05 9.64 3.95
N LEU A 434 25.18 8.93 4.70
CA LEU A 434 23.74 8.93 4.43
C LEU A 434 23.13 10.33 4.62
N ALA A 435 23.45 10.99 5.74
CA ALA A 435 23.06 12.37 6.02
C ALA A 435 23.56 13.35 4.94
N GLN A 436 24.83 13.22 4.51
CA GLN A 436 25.39 14.05 3.43
C GLN A 436 24.67 13.84 2.09
N ARG A 437 24.31 12.60 1.72
CA ARG A 437 23.51 12.33 0.51
C ARG A 437 22.15 13.01 0.60
N LEU A 438 21.40 12.77 1.69
CA LEU A 438 20.05 13.30 1.86
C LEU A 438 20.02 14.83 1.97
N ARG A 439 20.98 15.47 2.65
CA ARG A 439 21.12 16.94 2.68
C ARG A 439 21.30 17.55 1.29
N LYS A 440 21.98 16.85 0.37
CA LYS A 440 22.12 17.24 -1.05
C LYS A 440 20.84 16.98 -1.84
N GLU A 441 20.10 15.91 -1.54
CA GLU A 441 18.81 15.61 -2.19
C GLU A 441 17.71 16.62 -1.82
N ILE A 442 17.75 17.20 -0.61
CA ILE A 442 16.80 18.23 -0.16
C ILE A 442 17.33 19.67 -0.27
N GLU A 443 18.45 19.88 -0.98
CA GLU A 443 19.13 21.18 -1.08
C GLU A 443 18.20 22.29 -1.60
N GLY A 444 18.34 23.50 -1.04
CA GLY A 444 17.49 24.65 -1.37
C GLY A 444 18.01 25.93 -0.74
N GLN A 445 17.77 27.08 -1.38
CA GLN A 445 18.38 28.37 -1.02
C GLN A 445 18.01 28.89 0.38
N ASN A 446 16.90 28.42 0.96
CA ASN A 446 16.47 28.76 2.32
C ASN A 446 15.85 27.54 3.02
N GLN A 447 15.62 27.68 4.32
CA GLN A 447 15.08 26.62 5.18
C GLN A 447 13.69 26.15 4.74
N LEU A 448 12.85 27.05 4.22
CA LEU A 448 11.49 26.74 3.78
C LEU A 448 11.49 25.91 2.48
N HIS A 449 12.41 26.18 1.56
CA HIS A 449 12.65 25.35 0.36
C HIS A 449 13.21 23.98 0.76
N ARG A 450 14.19 23.91 1.68
CA ARG A 450 14.68 22.63 2.22
C ARG A 450 13.56 21.82 2.89
N LEU A 451 12.65 22.48 3.62
CA LEU A 451 11.48 21.84 4.22
C LEU A 451 10.54 21.28 3.14
N GLY A 452 10.22 22.08 2.11
CA GLY A 452 9.40 21.62 0.98
C GLY A 452 9.97 20.38 0.28
N ASN A 453 11.27 20.36 -0.02
CA ASN A 453 11.93 19.20 -0.62
C ASN A 453 11.92 17.97 0.30
N LEU A 454 12.10 18.17 1.62
CA LEU A 454 11.97 17.09 2.60
C LEU A 454 10.54 16.53 2.68
N LEU A 455 9.51 17.39 2.66
CA LEU A 455 8.12 16.94 2.69
C LEU A 455 7.75 16.11 1.45
N ILE A 456 8.25 16.46 0.26
CA ILE A 456 8.12 15.60 -0.94
C ILE A 456 8.75 14.21 -0.68
N ARG A 457 9.96 14.17 -0.09
CA ARG A 457 10.63 12.90 0.28
C ARG A 457 9.91 12.10 1.36
N MET A 458 9.09 12.76 2.20
CA MET A 458 8.26 12.14 3.23
C MET A 458 6.86 11.72 2.75
N GLY A 459 6.45 12.08 1.53
CA GLY A 459 5.09 11.85 1.01
C GLY A 459 4.03 12.85 1.54
N GLU A 460 4.46 13.90 2.24
CA GLU A 460 3.62 14.95 2.85
C GLU A 460 3.18 15.99 1.80
N PHE A 461 2.55 15.51 0.72
CA PHE A 461 2.30 16.27 -0.50
C PHE A 461 1.43 17.51 -0.29
N ASP A 462 0.43 17.47 0.59
CA ASP A 462 -0.41 18.64 0.90
C ASP A 462 0.40 19.77 1.55
N LYS A 463 1.28 19.44 2.51
CA LYS A 463 2.13 20.43 3.19
C LYS A 463 3.30 20.88 2.31
N ALA A 464 3.79 20.03 1.42
CA ALA A 464 4.70 20.45 0.36
C ALA A 464 4.03 21.47 -0.59
N GLU A 465 2.78 21.23 -1.03
CA GLU A 465 2.05 22.14 -1.92
C GLU A 465 1.82 23.53 -1.30
N GLU A 466 1.47 23.56 -0.01
CA GLU A 466 1.34 24.77 0.81
C GLU A 466 2.65 25.56 0.85
N ILE A 467 3.76 24.90 1.20
CA ILE A 467 5.10 25.50 1.26
C ILE A 467 5.55 26.05 -0.10
N PHE A 468 5.39 25.29 -1.19
CA PHE A 468 5.82 25.76 -2.52
C PHE A 468 4.94 26.89 -3.07
N LYS A 469 3.68 27.02 -2.64
CA LYS A 469 2.86 28.21 -2.91
C LYS A 469 3.39 29.43 -2.16
N THR A 470 3.65 29.32 -0.84
CA THR A 470 4.22 30.43 -0.06
C THR A 470 5.59 30.86 -0.58
N LEU A 471 6.45 29.92 -1.00
CA LEU A 471 7.72 30.23 -1.68
C LEU A 471 7.50 30.99 -2.98
N LEU A 472 6.51 30.61 -3.79
CA LEU A 472 6.21 31.28 -5.05
C LEU A 472 5.58 32.68 -4.87
N GLU A 473 4.83 32.90 -3.79
CA GLU A 473 4.27 34.21 -3.42
C GLU A 473 5.33 35.16 -2.82
N THR A 474 6.33 34.62 -2.11
CA THR A 474 7.40 35.40 -1.47
C THR A 474 8.63 35.63 -2.36
N THR A 475 8.77 34.89 -3.46
CA THR A 475 9.90 35.04 -4.40
C THR A 475 9.68 36.20 -5.35
N SER A 476 10.71 37.04 -5.53
CA SER A 476 10.67 38.15 -6.46
C SER A 476 10.55 37.67 -7.92
N ASN A 477 9.67 38.30 -8.70
CA ASN A 477 9.49 38.09 -10.14
C ASN A 477 10.75 38.32 -11.00
N VAL A 478 11.87 38.73 -10.40
CA VAL A 478 13.19 38.83 -11.05
C VAL A 478 13.91 37.48 -11.08
N ASP A 479 13.72 36.60 -10.09
CA ASP A 479 14.33 35.27 -10.06
C ASP A 479 13.43 34.24 -10.76
N LEU A 480 13.44 34.32 -12.09
CA LEU A 480 12.63 33.46 -12.94
C LEU A 480 13.06 31.98 -12.89
N GLU A 481 14.32 31.68 -12.55
CA GLU A 481 14.80 30.30 -12.42
C GLU A 481 14.21 29.62 -11.17
N GLN A 482 14.18 30.31 -10.02
CA GLN A 482 13.50 29.81 -8.82
C GLN A 482 11.99 29.65 -9.04
N VAL A 483 11.32 30.64 -9.65
CA VAL A 483 9.87 30.54 -9.97
C VAL A 483 9.59 29.36 -10.92
N THR A 484 10.47 29.10 -11.89
CA THR A 484 10.37 27.91 -12.77
C THR A 484 10.51 26.62 -11.97
N SER A 485 11.49 26.54 -11.06
CA SER A 485 11.71 25.37 -10.20
C SER A 485 10.49 25.08 -9.31
N PHE A 486 9.95 26.10 -8.64
CA PHE A 486 8.78 25.96 -7.77
C PHE A 486 7.53 25.54 -8.54
N TYR A 487 7.28 26.08 -9.74
CA TYR A 487 6.20 25.58 -10.59
C TYR A 487 6.43 24.12 -11.05
N ASN A 488 7.68 23.71 -11.33
CA ASN A 488 7.95 22.32 -11.68
C ASN A 488 7.75 21.36 -10.49
N GLN A 489 8.09 21.77 -9.26
CA GLN A 489 7.82 20.99 -8.05
C GLN A 489 6.32 20.91 -7.74
N LEU A 490 5.58 22.02 -7.84
CA LEU A 490 4.11 22.01 -7.71
C LEU A 490 3.44 21.09 -8.75
N GLY A 491 3.98 21.05 -9.97
CA GLY A 491 3.57 20.09 -11.00
C GLY A 491 3.76 18.64 -10.55
N CYS A 492 4.95 18.30 -10.03
CA CYS A 492 5.24 16.96 -9.50
C CYS A 492 4.31 16.59 -8.33
N ILE A 493 4.13 17.49 -7.36
CA ILE A 493 3.25 17.31 -6.19
C ILE A 493 1.81 17.03 -6.62
N CYS A 494 1.25 17.83 -7.54
CA CYS A 494 -0.09 17.59 -8.06
C CYS A 494 -0.20 16.27 -8.83
N LYS A 495 0.88 15.82 -9.51
CA LYS A 495 0.93 14.52 -10.20
C LYS A 495 0.90 13.34 -9.22
N GLU A 496 1.68 13.36 -8.14
CA GLU A 496 1.61 12.29 -7.11
C GLU A 496 0.25 12.27 -6.40
N LYS A 497 -0.39 13.43 -6.23
CA LYS A 497 -1.78 13.55 -5.73
C LYS A 497 -2.86 13.14 -6.75
N GLY A 498 -2.50 12.65 -7.93
CA GLY A 498 -3.44 12.27 -9.01
C GLY A 498 -4.17 13.44 -9.69
N ASN A 499 -3.87 14.69 -9.36
CA ASN A 499 -4.51 15.89 -9.89
C ASN A 499 -3.81 16.37 -11.18
N PHE A 500 -3.91 15.55 -12.23
CA PHE A 500 -3.14 15.71 -13.46
C PHE A 500 -3.38 17.03 -14.21
N SER A 501 -4.59 17.60 -14.13
CA SER A 501 -4.91 18.89 -14.77
C SER A 501 -4.19 20.06 -14.09
N SER A 502 -4.11 20.05 -12.76
CA SER A 502 -3.33 21.02 -11.99
C SER A 502 -1.83 20.82 -12.21
N ALA A 503 -1.37 19.56 -12.25
CA ALA A 503 0.02 19.21 -12.56
C ALA A 503 0.46 19.77 -13.92
N LEU A 504 -0.35 19.54 -14.96
CA LEU A 504 -0.10 20.07 -16.30
C LEU A 504 -0.06 21.60 -16.32
N SER A 505 -0.99 22.28 -15.64
CA SER A 505 -1.02 23.75 -15.58
C SER A 505 0.25 24.32 -14.94
N TYR A 506 0.76 23.69 -13.88
CA TYR A 506 2.00 24.12 -13.24
C TYR A 506 3.25 23.83 -14.10
N HIS A 507 3.36 22.64 -14.71
CA HIS A 507 4.48 22.36 -15.63
C HIS A 507 4.45 23.24 -16.89
N GLN A 508 3.26 23.61 -17.41
CA GLN A 508 3.13 24.55 -18.52
C GLN A 508 3.61 25.96 -18.14
N LYS A 509 3.29 26.45 -16.93
CA LYS A 509 3.85 27.72 -16.42
C LYS A 509 5.37 27.66 -16.28
N ALA A 510 5.92 26.56 -15.76
CA ALA A 510 7.36 26.34 -15.72
C ALA A 510 7.97 26.35 -17.14
N GLN A 511 7.34 25.68 -18.11
CA GLN A 511 7.78 25.66 -19.51
C GLN A 511 7.81 27.08 -20.12
N GLU A 512 6.73 27.84 -19.97
CA GLU A 512 6.61 29.20 -20.50
C GLU A 512 7.66 30.15 -19.93
N ILE A 513 8.04 30.00 -18.67
CA ILE A 513 9.07 30.83 -18.03
C ILE A 513 10.46 30.35 -18.45
N GLN A 514 10.72 29.04 -18.45
CA GLN A 514 12.00 28.47 -18.89
C GLN A 514 12.34 28.85 -20.35
N GLN A 515 11.33 28.91 -21.22
CA GLN A 515 11.44 29.34 -22.62
C GLN A 515 11.69 30.85 -22.80
N LYS A 516 11.49 31.68 -21.76
CA LYS A 516 11.82 33.11 -21.74
C LYS A 516 13.22 33.37 -21.18
N ILE A 517 13.68 32.54 -20.23
CA ILE A 517 15.03 32.64 -19.62
C ILE A 517 16.11 32.13 -20.58
N ALA A 518 15.93 30.93 -21.11
CA ALA A 518 17.03 30.13 -21.63
C ALA A 518 17.02 29.99 -23.17
N VAL A 519 18.20 29.69 -23.71
CA VAL A 519 18.37 29.23 -25.10
C VAL A 519 17.42 28.03 -25.35
N PRO A 520 16.76 27.91 -26.53
CA PRO A 520 15.67 26.94 -26.77
C PRO A 520 15.91 25.43 -26.54
N ASN A 521 17.12 25.04 -26.11
CA ASN A 521 17.55 23.65 -25.91
C ASN A 521 18.18 23.40 -24.52
N HIS A 522 17.84 24.17 -23.48
CA HIS A 522 18.45 24.01 -22.14
C HIS A 522 18.01 22.70 -21.44
N SER A 523 18.87 22.12 -20.60
CA SER A 523 18.63 20.84 -19.90
C SER A 523 17.40 20.88 -18.99
N ALA A 524 17.18 22.00 -18.29
CA ALA A 524 15.98 22.20 -17.46
C ALA A 524 14.67 22.12 -18.29
N LEU A 525 14.68 22.57 -19.54
CA LEU A 525 13.53 22.46 -20.45
C LEU A 525 13.27 21.00 -20.87
N ALA A 526 14.32 20.18 -21.00
CA ALA A 526 14.17 18.74 -21.25
C ALA A 526 13.49 18.03 -20.08
N ASN A 527 13.83 18.38 -18.84
CA ASN A 527 13.19 17.85 -17.63
C ASN A 527 11.71 18.25 -17.56
N ILE A 528 11.38 19.53 -17.84
CA ILE A 528 9.99 20.00 -17.88
C ILE A 528 9.20 19.27 -18.98
N TYR A 529 9.76 19.10 -20.19
CA TYR A 529 9.13 18.30 -21.23
C TYR A 529 8.95 16.82 -20.86
N ASN A 530 9.90 16.21 -20.12
CA ASN A 530 9.74 14.84 -19.62
C ASN A 530 8.56 14.74 -18.64
N ASN A 531 8.45 15.70 -17.70
CA ASN A 531 7.38 15.74 -16.72
C ASN A 531 6.00 16.00 -17.38
N ILE A 532 5.93 16.88 -18.38
CA ILE A 532 4.72 17.09 -19.18
C ILE A 532 4.35 15.82 -19.96
N GLY A 533 5.33 15.15 -20.59
CA GLY A 533 5.12 13.87 -21.27
C GLY A 533 4.60 12.78 -20.34
N GLU A 534 5.08 12.73 -19.10
CA GLU A 534 4.64 11.81 -18.06
C GLU A 534 3.21 12.10 -17.60
N VAL A 535 2.84 13.36 -17.39
CA VAL A 535 1.44 13.74 -17.09
C VAL A 535 0.51 13.36 -18.23
N HIS A 536 0.85 13.64 -19.49
CA HIS A 536 0.06 13.19 -20.65
C HIS A 536 -0.04 11.66 -20.74
N ARG A 537 1.04 10.92 -20.39
CA ARG A 537 1.01 9.44 -20.33
C ARG A 537 0.04 8.94 -19.26
N LEU A 538 0.03 9.55 -18.08
CA LEU A 538 -0.89 9.20 -16.98
C LEU A 538 -2.34 9.60 -17.27
N MET A 539 -2.56 10.64 -18.09
CA MET A 539 -3.90 11.03 -18.59
C MET A 539 -4.39 10.20 -19.78
N GLY A 540 -3.59 9.26 -20.32
CA GLY A 540 -3.96 8.45 -21.49
C GLY A 540 -3.75 9.15 -22.85
N GLU A 541 -3.18 10.36 -22.88
CA GLU A 541 -2.91 11.12 -24.10
C GLU A 541 -1.58 10.70 -24.76
N TYR A 542 -1.49 9.44 -25.17
CA TYR A 542 -0.22 8.82 -25.58
C TYR A 542 0.48 9.49 -26.78
N SER A 543 -0.29 10.04 -27.72
CA SER A 543 0.26 10.82 -28.85
C SER A 543 0.93 12.13 -28.39
N THR A 544 0.31 12.83 -27.44
CA THR A 544 0.86 14.04 -26.82
C THR A 544 2.07 13.71 -25.95
N ALA A 545 2.03 12.61 -25.19
CA ALA A 545 3.18 12.11 -24.42
C ALA A 545 4.40 11.84 -25.31
N LEU A 546 4.23 11.11 -26.41
CA LEU A 546 5.30 10.88 -27.40
C LEU A 546 5.83 12.18 -28.02
N LEU A 547 4.98 13.18 -28.27
CA LEU A 547 5.43 14.48 -28.77
C LEU A 547 6.38 15.17 -27.78
N TYR A 548 6.06 15.15 -26.48
CA TYR A 548 6.91 15.76 -25.45
C TYR A 548 8.19 14.96 -25.19
N TYR A 549 8.12 13.63 -25.06
CA TYR A 549 9.32 12.81 -24.93
C TYR A 549 10.26 12.91 -26.15
N ARG A 550 9.72 13.12 -27.37
CA ARG A 550 10.55 13.42 -28.55
C ARG A 550 11.24 14.78 -28.47
N LYS A 551 10.63 15.81 -27.88
CA LYS A 551 11.31 17.09 -27.58
C LYS A 551 12.45 16.88 -26.57
N THR A 552 12.19 16.14 -25.49
CA THR A 552 13.22 15.77 -24.51
C THR A 552 14.37 14.99 -25.16
N LEU A 553 14.06 14.04 -26.06
CA LEU A 553 15.06 13.26 -26.80
C LEU A 553 15.94 14.13 -27.70
N ILE A 554 15.34 15.06 -28.46
CA ILE A 554 16.07 16.00 -29.31
C ILE A 554 17.03 16.88 -28.48
N ILE A 555 16.62 17.32 -27.29
CA ILE A 555 17.55 18.05 -26.40
C ILE A 555 18.65 17.12 -25.89
N GLY A 556 18.31 15.93 -25.38
CA GLY A 556 19.29 14.97 -24.87
C GLY A 556 20.38 14.58 -25.88
N GLN A 557 19.98 14.30 -27.13
CA GLN A 557 20.89 13.93 -28.23
C GLN A 557 21.82 15.06 -28.68
N ASN A 558 21.49 16.34 -28.40
CA ASN A 558 22.29 17.49 -28.79
C ASN A 558 23.33 17.92 -27.73
N PHE A 559 23.20 17.46 -26.48
CA PHE A 559 24.00 17.96 -25.35
C PHE A 559 24.76 16.88 -24.57
N VAL A 560 24.45 15.60 -24.76
CA VAL A 560 25.11 14.50 -24.05
C VAL A 560 25.56 13.43 -25.04
N SER A 561 26.56 12.63 -24.65
CA SER A 561 27.05 11.51 -25.45
C SER A 561 25.94 10.51 -25.79
N SER A 562 26.14 9.76 -26.90
CA SER A 562 25.28 8.64 -27.32
C SER A 562 24.95 7.67 -26.20
N ASP A 563 25.91 7.47 -25.30
CA ASP A 563 25.90 6.49 -24.23
C ASP A 563 25.48 7.13 -22.89
N SER A 564 24.75 8.26 -22.93
CA SER A 564 24.26 8.91 -21.72
C SER A 564 23.14 8.13 -21.02
N PRO A 565 23.21 7.90 -19.69
CA PRO A 565 22.09 7.36 -18.91
C PRO A 565 20.79 8.17 -19.05
N MET A 566 20.88 9.48 -19.35
CA MET A 566 19.70 10.32 -19.61
C MET A 566 18.95 9.85 -20.88
N LEU A 567 19.67 9.44 -21.93
CA LEU A 567 19.07 8.90 -23.15
C LEU A 567 18.42 7.54 -22.91
N ALA A 568 19.01 6.69 -22.06
CA ALA A 568 18.41 5.42 -21.64
C ALA A 568 17.06 5.63 -20.92
N ILE A 569 16.97 6.62 -20.01
CA ILE A 569 15.71 7.00 -19.35
C ILE A 569 14.67 7.48 -20.38
N ILE A 570 15.07 8.34 -21.32
CA ILE A 570 14.16 8.88 -22.36
C ILE A 570 13.65 7.76 -23.28
N TYR A 571 14.51 6.86 -23.74
CA TYR A 571 14.12 5.71 -24.56
C TYR A 571 13.20 4.75 -23.77
N ASN A 572 13.48 4.51 -22.50
CA ASN A 572 12.61 3.72 -21.62
C ASN A 572 11.21 4.37 -21.46
N ASN A 573 11.13 5.69 -21.28
CA ASN A 573 9.84 6.39 -21.19
C ASN A 573 9.07 6.32 -22.52
N ILE A 574 9.76 6.50 -23.66
CA ILE A 574 9.18 6.34 -25.00
C ILE A 574 8.65 4.90 -25.21
N SER A 575 9.40 3.87 -24.82
CA SER A 575 8.94 2.47 -24.94
C SER A 575 7.69 2.17 -24.13
N GLN A 576 7.56 2.76 -22.93
CA GLN A 576 6.36 2.59 -22.11
C GLN A 576 5.12 3.18 -22.78
N VAL A 577 5.24 4.31 -23.49
CA VAL A 577 4.11 4.86 -24.26
C VAL A 577 3.78 3.97 -25.46
N TYR A 578 4.76 3.48 -26.20
CA TYR A 578 4.51 2.56 -27.33
C TYR A 578 3.82 1.25 -26.87
N ASN A 579 4.21 0.71 -25.71
CA ASN A 579 3.51 -0.41 -25.07
C ASN A 579 2.04 -0.07 -24.72
N LEU A 580 1.79 1.10 -24.13
CA LEU A 580 0.43 1.60 -23.83
C LEU A 580 -0.38 1.97 -25.09
N MET A 581 0.26 2.01 -26.26
CA MET A 581 -0.36 2.17 -27.57
C MET A 581 -0.51 0.83 -28.33
N GLY A 582 -0.10 -0.30 -27.74
CA GLY A 582 -0.15 -1.63 -28.37
C GLY A 582 0.87 -1.85 -29.49
N ASP A 583 1.87 -0.98 -29.64
CA ASP A 583 2.99 -1.17 -30.57
C ASP A 583 4.20 -1.72 -29.81
N TYR A 584 4.13 -3.01 -29.51
CA TYR A 584 5.19 -3.75 -28.82
C TYR A 584 6.49 -3.79 -29.65
N SER A 585 6.41 -3.62 -30.97
CA SER A 585 7.57 -3.63 -31.86
C SER A 585 8.43 -2.38 -31.71
N ALA A 586 7.81 -1.20 -31.69
CA ALA A 586 8.49 0.06 -31.39
C ALA A 586 8.97 0.07 -29.94
N ALA A 587 8.16 -0.43 -29.00
CA ALA A 587 8.54 -0.50 -27.58
C ALA A 587 9.83 -1.31 -27.37
N LEU A 588 9.94 -2.50 -27.97
CA LEU A 588 11.16 -3.31 -27.93
C LEU A 588 12.36 -2.61 -28.60
N SER A 589 12.18 -1.95 -29.75
CA SER A 589 13.26 -1.22 -30.41
C SER A 589 13.83 -0.05 -29.56
N TYR A 590 13.00 0.57 -28.71
CA TYR A 590 13.47 1.57 -27.75
C TYR A 590 14.12 0.95 -26.51
N LEU A 591 13.59 -0.17 -25.99
CA LEU A 591 14.22 -0.90 -24.88
C LEU A 591 15.58 -1.50 -25.25
N GLN A 592 15.77 -1.93 -26.50
CA GLN A 592 17.07 -2.35 -27.02
C GLN A 592 18.10 -1.21 -26.96
N LYS A 593 17.72 0.03 -27.29
CA LYS A 593 18.60 1.21 -27.17
C LYS A 593 18.90 1.56 -25.71
N THR A 594 17.93 1.40 -24.82
CA THR A 594 18.15 1.51 -23.36
C THR A 594 19.19 0.48 -22.89
N LEU A 595 19.05 -0.78 -23.32
CA LEU A 595 19.95 -1.87 -22.98
C LEU A 595 21.37 -1.64 -23.52
N GLU A 596 21.50 -1.29 -24.81
CA GLU A 596 22.79 -0.95 -25.43
C GLU A 596 23.56 0.14 -24.67
N ILE A 597 22.86 1.21 -24.26
CA ILE A 597 23.48 2.31 -23.52
C ILE A 597 23.90 1.85 -22.12
N GLN A 598 23.06 1.08 -21.43
CA GLN A 598 23.42 0.52 -20.13
C GLN A 598 24.64 -0.39 -20.24
N GLU A 599 24.67 -1.31 -21.19
CA GLU A 599 25.78 -2.26 -21.38
C GLU A 599 27.11 -1.58 -21.76
N LYS A 600 27.09 -0.58 -22.66
CA LYS A 600 28.30 0.16 -23.09
C LYS A 600 28.98 0.95 -21.96
N ASN A 601 28.23 1.34 -20.91
CA ASN A 601 28.78 2.07 -19.77
C ASN A 601 29.56 1.19 -18.78
N PHE A 602 29.64 -0.13 -19.00
CA PHE A 602 30.45 -1.04 -18.17
C PHE A 602 31.74 -1.47 -18.90
N PRO A 603 32.90 -1.47 -18.22
CA PRO A 603 34.18 -1.75 -18.86
C PRO A 603 34.31 -3.23 -19.25
N LEU A 604 34.18 -3.49 -20.55
CA LEU A 604 34.49 -4.77 -21.18
C LEU A 604 36.00 -5.06 -21.12
N ASN A 605 36.42 -5.85 -20.13
CA ASN A 605 37.78 -6.39 -20.01
C ASN A 605 38.11 -7.51 -21.04
N ASP A 606 37.67 -7.37 -22.30
CA ASP A 606 38.45 -7.81 -23.48
C ASP A 606 37.81 -7.32 -24.80
N SER A 607 38.23 -6.16 -25.30
CA SER A 607 37.75 -5.62 -26.59
C SER A 607 38.12 -6.49 -27.80
N ASN A 608 39.16 -7.34 -27.66
CA ASN A 608 39.61 -8.26 -28.71
C ASN A 608 38.60 -9.38 -29.01
N LEU A 609 37.74 -9.75 -28.05
CA LEU A 609 36.82 -10.87 -28.25
C LEU A 609 35.65 -10.47 -29.17
N ILE A 610 35.06 -9.30 -28.93
CA ILE A 610 33.95 -8.76 -29.75
C ILE A 610 34.40 -8.50 -31.19
N ALA A 611 35.59 -7.92 -31.37
CA ALA A 611 36.18 -7.68 -32.68
C ALA A 611 36.40 -8.98 -33.49
N LYS A 612 36.53 -10.14 -32.83
CA LYS A 612 36.70 -11.43 -33.50
C LYS A 612 35.39 -12.01 -34.05
N TYR A 613 34.26 -11.78 -33.37
CA TYR A 613 32.95 -12.28 -33.80
C TYR A 613 32.27 -11.35 -34.81
N ASN A 614 32.36 -10.02 -34.64
CA ASN A 614 31.81 -9.05 -35.60
C ASN A 614 32.44 -9.12 -37.01
N ASN A 615 33.55 -9.85 -37.18
CA ASN A 615 34.21 -10.09 -38.47
C ASN A 615 33.87 -11.46 -39.10
N ALA A 616 33.08 -12.31 -38.43
CA ALA A 616 32.66 -13.60 -38.97
C ALA A 616 31.39 -13.52 -39.84
N ASP A 617 30.59 -12.45 -39.67
CA ASP A 617 29.18 -12.37 -40.10
C ASP A 617 28.99 -11.73 -41.50
N LYS A 618 29.89 -12.02 -42.46
CA LYS A 618 29.83 -11.50 -43.84
C LYS A 618 29.38 -12.54 -44.87
N SER A 619 28.62 -13.55 -44.46
CA SER A 619 28.30 -14.69 -45.34
C SER A 619 27.04 -15.49 -44.96
N ASP A 620 25.88 -14.85 -44.75
CA ASP A 620 24.57 -15.43 -45.12
C ASP A 620 23.42 -14.40 -45.09
N ASP A 621 23.02 -13.87 -46.24
CA ASP A 621 22.01 -12.79 -46.39
C ASP A 621 20.57 -13.32 -46.61
N SER A 622 20.12 -14.37 -45.89
CA SER A 622 18.83 -15.03 -46.21
C SER A 622 17.92 -15.47 -45.04
N ILE A 623 18.06 -14.90 -43.84
CA ILE A 623 17.14 -15.16 -42.71
C ILE A 623 16.65 -13.83 -42.10
N GLY A 624 15.35 -13.75 -41.76
CA GLY A 624 14.68 -12.50 -41.40
C GLY A 624 15.19 -11.84 -40.11
N GLU A 625 15.41 -10.52 -40.18
CA GLU A 625 16.12 -9.67 -39.21
C GLU A 625 15.73 -9.91 -37.74
N ASN A 626 14.42 -9.98 -37.43
CA ASN A 626 13.91 -10.18 -36.06
C ASN A 626 14.37 -11.50 -35.40
N SER A 627 14.65 -12.54 -36.19
CA SER A 627 15.10 -13.84 -35.68
C SER A 627 16.63 -13.95 -35.52
N VAL A 628 17.37 -13.15 -36.31
CA VAL A 628 18.84 -13.08 -36.21
C VAL A 628 19.24 -12.23 -35.00
N ALA A 629 18.57 -11.10 -34.77
CA ALA A 629 18.85 -10.21 -33.64
C ALA A 629 18.70 -10.91 -32.27
N SER A 630 17.62 -11.67 -32.08
CA SER A 630 17.36 -12.40 -30.83
C SER A 630 18.35 -13.55 -30.59
N LEU A 631 18.69 -14.32 -31.64
CA LEU A 631 19.65 -15.42 -31.54
C LEU A 631 21.10 -14.93 -31.32
N ASN A 632 21.49 -13.82 -31.94
CA ASN A 632 22.83 -13.24 -31.78
C ASN A 632 23.00 -12.62 -30.39
N LEU A 633 21.99 -11.90 -29.87
CA LEU A 633 21.98 -11.45 -28.48
C LEU A 633 22.12 -12.63 -27.51
N GLN A 634 21.32 -13.69 -27.67
CA GLN A 634 21.36 -14.85 -26.76
C GLN A 634 22.75 -15.50 -26.68
N LYS A 635 23.43 -15.70 -27.82
CA LYS A 635 24.79 -16.28 -27.86
C LYS A 635 25.88 -15.35 -27.32
N VAL A 636 25.71 -14.02 -27.46
CA VAL A 636 26.61 -13.05 -26.81
C VAL A 636 26.42 -13.07 -25.29
N PHE A 637 25.18 -13.20 -24.80
CA PHE A 637 24.89 -13.31 -23.37
C PHE A 637 25.50 -14.57 -22.72
N GLU A 638 25.42 -15.74 -23.36
CA GLU A 638 26.05 -17.00 -22.87
C GLU A 638 27.58 -16.91 -22.71
N ILE A 639 28.22 -15.93 -23.37
CA ILE A 639 29.66 -15.65 -23.25
C ILE A 639 29.92 -14.56 -22.18
N GLN A 640 29.08 -13.52 -22.11
CA GLN A 640 29.16 -12.46 -21.09
C GLN A 640 28.93 -12.99 -19.66
N GLU A 641 28.15 -14.06 -19.50
CA GLU A 641 27.79 -14.68 -18.21
C GLU A 641 28.99 -15.03 -17.30
N LYS A 642 30.20 -15.19 -17.89
CA LYS A 642 31.38 -15.74 -17.20
C LYS A 642 32.38 -14.71 -16.63
N VAL A 643 32.18 -13.40 -16.83
CA VAL A 643 33.29 -12.42 -16.64
C VAL A 643 32.95 -11.17 -15.80
N ILE A 644 31.67 -10.80 -15.62
CA ILE A 644 31.30 -9.45 -15.14
C ILE A 644 30.89 -9.43 -13.63
N PRO A 645 31.40 -8.50 -12.81
CA PRO A 645 30.91 -8.27 -11.44
C PRO A 645 29.56 -7.52 -11.45
N PHE A 646 28.51 -8.12 -10.87
CA PHE A 646 27.14 -7.60 -10.94
C PHE A 646 26.82 -6.55 -9.86
N LYS A 647 26.68 -5.27 -10.26
CA LYS A 647 25.95 -4.23 -9.50
C LYS A 647 25.30 -3.20 -10.43
N ASN A 648 24.07 -3.46 -10.91
CA ASN A 648 23.23 -2.43 -11.55
C ASN A 648 21.71 -2.75 -11.47
N PRO A 649 20.92 -2.01 -10.66
CA PRO A 649 19.45 -2.11 -10.63
C PRO A 649 18.75 -1.72 -11.94
N ASP A 650 19.27 -0.73 -12.67
CA ASP A 650 18.65 -0.18 -13.88
C ASP A 650 18.69 -1.18 -15.04
N LEU A 651 19.74 -1.99 -15.11
CA LEU A 651 19.86 -3.08 -16.08
C LEU A 651 18.79 -4.16 -15.82
N ALA A 652 18.58 -4.54 -14.56
CA ALA A 652 17.53 -5.48 -14.19
C ALA A 652 16.13 -4.92 -14.51
N ALA A 653 15.90 -3.61 -14.31
CA ALA A 653 14.66 -2.95 -14.71
C ALA A 653 14.43 -3.00 -16.24
N THR A 654 15.47 -2.78 -17.06
CA THR A 654 15.36 -2.94 -18.52
C THR A 654 15.04 -4.37 -18.92
N TYR A 655 15.64 -5.38 -18.27
CA TYR A 655 15.29 -6.78 -18.48
C TYR A 655 13.81 -7.08 -18.14
N GLU A 656 13.28 -6.57 -17.03
CA GLU A 656 11.85 -6.69 -16.72
C GLU A 656 10.95 -5.97 -17.74
N ASN A 657 11.40 -4.83 -18.27
CA ASN A 657 10.62 -4.09 -19.26
C ASN A 657 10.55 -4.85 -20.59
N ILE A 658 11.66 -5.44 -21.05
CA ILE A 658 11.71 -6.34 -22.22
C ILE A 658 10.83 -7.56 -21.97
N ALA A 659 10.92 -8.18 -20.79
CA ALA A 659 10.08 -9.31 -20.41
C ALA A 659 8.58 -8.99 -20.46
N ARG A 660 8.17 -7.81 -19.96
CA ARG A 660 6.79 -7.33 -20.05
C ARG A 660 6.30 -7.15 -21.49
N MET A 661 7.17 -6.79 -22.44
CA MET A 661 6.80 -6.72 -23.86
C MET A 661 6.54 -8.11 -24.44
N HIS A 662 7.44 -9.07 -24.20
CA HIS A 662 7.25 -10.45 -24.65
C HIS A 662 6.01 -11.09 -24.01
N TYR A 663 5.73 -10.79 -22.74
CA TYR A 663 4.49 -11.20 -22.07
C TYR A 663 3.24 -10.63 -22.76
N ALA A 664 3.24 -9.33 -23.11
CA ALA A 664 2.14 -8.69 -23.83
C ALA A 664 1.94 -9.24 -25.26
N MET A 665 3.02 -9.73 -25.88
CA MET A 665 2.99 -10.43 -27.18
C MET A 665 2.74 -11.96 -27.06
N GLY A 666 2.40 -12.48 -25.87
CA GLY A 666 2.13 -13.90 -25.66
C GLY A 666 3.35 -14.83 -25.75
N GLU A 667 4.56 -14.27 -25.78
CA GLU A 667 5.84 -14.99 -25.88
C GLU A 667 6.38 -15.36 -24.49
N TYR A 668 5.56 -16.06 -23.70
CA TYR A 668 5.75 -16.26 -22.26
C TYR A 668 7.09 -16.90 -21.87
N SER A 669 7.64 -17.81 -22.70
CA SER A 669 8.95 -18.42 -22.46
C SER A 669 10.11 -17.41 -22.57
N ILE A 670 10.01 -16.45 -23.50
CA ILE A 670 10.99 -15.37 -23.66
C ILE A 670 10.86 -14.37 -22.52
N ALA A 671 9.61 -14.06 -22.10
CA ALA A 671 9.34 -13.23 -20.93
C ALA A 671 9.93 -13.83 -19.64
N LEU A 672 9.71 -15.13 -19.40
CA LEU A 672 10.25 -15.83 -18.24
C LEU A 672 11.79 -15.79 -18.22
N SER A 673 12.44 -16.01 -19.36
CA SER A 673 13.92 -15.92 -19.47
C SER A 673 14.46 -14.53 -19.12
N HIS A 674 13.80 -13.46 -19.56
CA HIS A 674 14.23 -12.09 -19.25
C HIS A 674 13.93 -11.69 -17.79
N HIS A 675 12.81 -12.14 -17.20
CA HIS A 675 12.57 -11.97 -15.76
C HIS A 675 13.55 -12.78 -14.90
N GLN A 676 13.94 -13.99 -15.33
CA GLN A 676 14.95 -14.80 -14.66
C GLN A 676 16.34 -14.10 -14.68
N LYS A 677 16.74 -13.50 -15.81
CA LYS A 677 17.94 -12.64 -15.87
C LYS A 677 17.86 -11.46 -14.90
N ALA A 678 16.73 -10.75 -14.85
CA ALA A 678 16.52 -9.66 -13.89
C ALA A 678 16.60 -10.14 -12.42
N PHE A 679 16.06 -11.33 -12.13
CA PHE A 679 16.13 -11.95 -10.81
C PHE A 679 17.58 -12.27 -10.43
N GLU A 680 18.36 -12.88 -11.31
CA GLU A 680 19.75 -13.23 -11.04
C GLU A 680 20.65 -12.01 -10.84
N ILE A 681 20.45 -10.93 -11.61
CA ILE A 681 21.16 -9.66 -11.40
C ILE A 681 20.87 -9.15 -9.98
N ARG A 682 19.58 -9.06 -9.61
CA ARG A 682 19.14 -8.58 -8.30
C ARG A 682 19.59 -9.48 -7.15
N GLN A 683 19.53 -10.81 -7.31
CA GLN A 683 19.94 -11.79 -6.30
C GLN A 683 21.45 -11.76 -6.05
N LYS A 684 22.26 -11.45 -7.07
CA LYS A 684 23.72 -11.29 -6.95
C LYS A 684 24.12 -9.93 -6.37
N SER A 685 23.25 -8.90 -6.41
CA SER A 685 23.58 -7.53 -6.02
C SER A 685 22.84 -6.96 -4.80
N LEU A 686 21.86 -7.69 -4.22
CA LEU A 686 20.99 -7.22 -3.13
C LEU A 686 20.87 -8.26 -2.00
N THR A 687 20.42 -7.85 -0.82
CA THR A 687 20.06 -8.76 0.28
C THR A 687 18.81 -9.57 -0.06
N PHE A 688 18.66 -10.78 0.51
CA PHE A 688 17.61 -11.72 0.08
C PHE A 688 16.17 -11.26 0.39
N ASP A 689 16.00 -10.41 1.41
CA ASP A 689 14.73 -9.81 1.80
C ASP A 689 14.51 -8.41 1.17
N HIS A 690 15.24 -8.05 0.12
CA HIS A 690 15.12 -6.73 -0.54
C HIS A 690 13.85 -6.62 -1.42
N PRO A 691 13.01 -5.57 -1.32
CA PRO A 691 11.73 -5.44 -2.04
C PRO A 691 11.77 -5.67 -3.56
N LEU A 692 12.82 -5.22 -4.25
CA LEU A 692 13.02 -5.48 -5.69
C LEU A 692 13.02 -6.98 -6.06
N LEU A 693 13.41 -7.89 -5.15
CA LEU A 693 13.30 -9.34 -5.39
C LEU A 693 11.83 -9.80 -5.36
N ALA A 694 11.02 -9.25 -4.47
CA ALA A 694 9.57 -9.51 -4.44
C ALA A 694 8.85 -9.01 -5.70
N ILE A 695 9.24 -7.85 -6.23
CA ILE A 695 8.74 -7.36 -7.53
C ILE A 695 9.07 -8.35 -8.64
N THR A 696 10.31 -8.86 -8.68
CA THR A 696 10.72 -9.85 -9.70
C THR A 696 9.97 -11.17 -9.56
N HIS A 697 9.78 -11.67 -8.33
CA HIS A 697 8.98 -12.86 -8.07
C HIS A 697 7.50 -12.67 -8.45
N ASN A 698 6.90 -11.51 -8.16
CA ASN A 698 5.55 -11.17 -8.63
C ASN A 698 5.45 -11.22 -10.16
N ASN A 699 6.44 -10.65 -10.86
CA ASN A 699 6.47 -10.65 -12.32
C ASN A 699 6.60 -12.09 -12.89
N ILE A 700 7.50 -12.91 -12.35
CA ILE A 700 7.63 -14.34 -12.69
C ILE A 700 6.32 -15.09 -12.43
N GLY A 701 5.67 -14.82 -11.29
CA GLY A 701 4.37 -15.41 -10.93
C GLY A 701 3.26 -15.14 -11.96
N GLN A 702 3.20 -13.91 -12.50
CA GLN A 702 2.26 -13.55 -13.58
C GLN A 702 2.54 -14.33 -14.88
N VAL A 703 3.82 -14.59 -15.22
CA VAL A 703 4.14 -15.38 -16.42
C VAL A 703 3.66 -16.83 -16.26
N HIS A 704 3.94 -17.48 -15.13
CA HIS A 704 3.42 -18.83 -14.85
C HIS A 704 1.88 -18.86 -14.83
N TYR A 705 1.23 -17.85 -14.24
CA TYR A 705 -0.23 -17.69 -14.31
C TYR A 705 -0.74 -17.62 -15.76
N ALA A 706 -0.10 -16.85 -16.65
CA ALA A 706 -0.51 -16.74 -18.06
C ALA A 706 -0.24 -18.01 -18.88
N MET A 707 0.70 -18.86 -18.46
CA MET A 707 0.93 -20.19 -19.03
C MET A 707 -0.02 -21.28 -18.47
N GLY A 708 -0.88 -20.94 -17.49
CA GLY A 708 -1.77 -21.88 -16.80
C GLY A 708 -1.10 -22.66 -15.66
N GLU A 709 0.15 -22.34 -15.32
CA GLU A 709 0.95 -22.99 -14.28
C GLU A 709 0.68 -22.38 -12.89
N TYR A 710 -0.60 -22.37 -12.49
CA TYR A 710 -1.08 -21.62 -11.33
C TYR A 710 -0.38 -21.96 -10.00
N SER A 711 0.01 -23.22 -9.80
CA SER A 711 0.75 -23.67 -8.61
C SER A 711 2.15 -23.03 -8.53
N THR A 712 2.90 -23.03 -9.63
CA THR A 712 4.21 -22.37 -9.73
C THR A 712 4.08 -20.86 -9.55
N GLY A 713 3.05 -20.25 -10.15
CA GLY A 713 2.74 -18.83 -9.97
C GLY A 713 2.44 -18.46 -8.52
N LEU A 714 1.64 -19.28 -7.82
CA LEU A 714 1.31 -19.11 -6.41
C LEU A 714 2.56 -19.14 -5.52
N VAL A 715 3.49 -20.08 -5.73
CA VAL A 715 4.74 -20.18 -4.96
C VAL A 715 5.57 -18.90 -5.10
N HIS A 716 5.67 -18.33 -6.30
CA HIS A 716 6.39 -17.08 -6.52
C HIS A 716 5.67 -15.87 -5.87
N HIS A 717 4.35 -15.78 -5.95
CA HIS A 717 3.60 -14.72 -5.26
C HIS A 717 3.66 -14.83 -3.74
N GLN A 718 3.65 -16.05 -3.18
CA GLN A 718 3.88 -16.28 -1.75
C GLN A 718 5.29 -15.85 -1.34
N ARG A 719 6.32 -16.18 -2.12
CA ARG A 719 7.69 -15.75 -1.83
C ARG A 719 7.87 -14.23 -1.93
N ALA A 720 7.16 -13.57 -2.85
CA ALA A 720 7.12 -12.10 -2.89
C ALA A 720 6.49 -11.52 -1.62
N LEU A 721 5.38 -12.10 -1.14
CA LEU A 721 4.69 -11.68 0.07
C LEU A 721 5.58 -11.86 1.32
N GLU A 722 6.26 -12.99 1.47
CA GLU A 722 7.20 -13.26 2.58
C GLU A 722 8.31 -12.19 2.68
N ILE A 723 8.88 -11.80 1.54
CA ILE A 723 9.93 -10.78 1.46
C ILE A 723 9.37 -9.41 1.87
N GLN A 724 8.21 -9.03 1.32
CA GLN A 724 7.56 -7.74 1.60
C GLN A 724 7.12 -7.62 3.07
N GLN A 725 6.54 -8.67 3.66
CA GLN A 725 6.05 -8.66 5.05
C GLN A 725 7.18 -8.45 6.09
N LYS A 726 8.43 -8.73 5.73
CA LYS A 726 9.60 -8.44 6.58
C LYS A 726 10.17 -7.04 6.36
N SER A 727 10.15 -6.56 5.12
CA SER A 727 10.89 -5.38 4.66
C SER A 727 10.06 -4.10 4.57
N LEU A 728 8.73 -4.21 4.58
CA LEU A 728 7.81 -3.08 4.37
C LEU A 728 6.79 -2.95 5.52
N PRO A 729 6.23 -1.75 5.77
CA PRO A 729 5.09 -1.56 6.66
C PRO A 729 3.87 -2.38 6.23
N LEU A 730 3.03 -2.79 7.19
CA LEU A 730 1.84 -3.64 6.93
C LEU A 730 0.82 -3.02 5.96
N ASN A 731 0.77 -1.68 5.90
CA ASN A 731 -0.11 -0.90 5.03
C ASN A 731 0.59 -0.46 3.71
N HIS A 732 1.73 -1.04 3.33
CA HIS A 732 2.45 -0.64 2.12
C HIS A 732 1.75 -1.13 0.83
N PRO A 733 1.58 -0.28 -0.21
CA PRO A 733 0.86 -0.65 -1.44
C PRO A 733 1.35 -1.93 -2.14
N ASP A 734 2.65 -2.22 -2.11
CA ASP A 734 3.22 -3.46 -2.66
C ASP A 734 2.63 -4.75 -2.05
N LEU A 735 2.24 -4.73 -0.77
CA LEU A 735 1.58 -5.88 -0.12
C LEU A 735 0.17 -6.08 -0.69
N ALA A 736 -0.57 -4.99 -0.90
CA ALA A 736 -1.87 -5.03 -1.58
C ALA A 736 -1.71 -5.55 -3.02
N ALA A 737 -0.71 -5.08 -3.77
CA ALA A 737 -0.44 -5.57 -5.12
C ALA A 737 -0.16 -7.09 -5.15
N THR A 738 0.60 -7.61 -4.19
CA THR A 738 0.86 -9.06 -4.08
C THR A 738 -0.38 -9.84 -3.64
N HIS A 739 -1.12 -9.36 -2.64
CA HIS A 739 -2.38 -10.01 -2.23
C HIS A 739 -3.41 -10.03 -3.37
N ASN A 740 -3.54 -8.94 -4.14
CA ASN A 740 -4.37 -8.89 -5.34
C ASN A 740 -3.97 -9.95 -6.36
N ASN A 741 -2.67 -10.16 -6.57
CA ASN A 741 -2.16 -11.19 -7.48
C ASN A 741 -2.50 -12.60 -6.98
N ILE A 742 -2.27 -12.91 -5.69
CA ILE A 742 -2.65 -14.19 -5.08
C ILE A 742 -4.17 -14.42 -5.21
N GLY A 743 -4.97 -13.38 -4.99
CA GLY A 743 -6.43 -13.42 -5.19
C GLY A 743 -6.82 -13.80 -6.62
N ARG A 744 -6.17 -13.20 -7.62
CA ARG A 744 -6.36 -13.53 -9.05
C ARG A 744 -5.96 -14.98 -9.40
N VAL A 745 -4.93 -15.54 -8.76
CA VAL A 745 -4.58 -16.96 -8.93
C VAL A 745 -5.68 -17.85 -8.37
N TYR A 746 -6.13 -17.62 -7.13
CA TYR A 746 -7.19 -18.44 -6.52
C TYR A 746 -8.54 -18.33 -7.25
N ASP A 747 -8.89 -17.15 -7.76
CA ASP A 747 -10.05 -16.93 -8.66
C ASP A 747 -9.99 -17.84 -9.89
N SER A 748 -8.83 -17.88 -10.56
CA SER A 748 -8.60 -18.73 -11.74
C SER A 748 -8.50 -20.23 -11.41
N MET A 749 -8.28 -20.60 -10.15
CA MET A 749 -8.35 -21.97 -9.64
C MET A 749 -9.75 -22.34 -9.11
N GLY A 750 -10.74 -21.44 -9.18
CA GLY A 750 -12.11 -21.64 -8.68
C GLY A 750 -12.24 -21.59 -7.14
N ASN A 751 -11.19 -21.19 -6.42
CA ASN A 751 -11.18 -21.08 -4.95
C ASN A 751 -11.62 -19.67 -4.53
N TYR A 752 -12.89 -19.34 -4.81
CA TYR A 752 -13.41 -17.98 -4.70
C TYR A 752 -13.38 -17.41 -3.27
N SER A 753 -13.58 -18.23 -2.23
CA SER A 753 -13.51 -17.76 -0.84
C SER A 753 -12.09 -17.30 -0.44
N THR A 754 -11.07 -18.03 -0.87
CA THR A 754 -9.67 -17.64 -0.64
C THR A 754 -9.28 -16.44 -1.52
N ALA A 755 -9.81 -16.36 -2.74
CA ALA A 755 -9.65 -15.20 -3.62
C ALA A 755 -10.22 -13.91 -2.98
N LEU A 756 -11.47 -13.96 -2.50
CA LEU A 756 -12.11 -12.86 -1.79
C LEU A 756 -11.34 -12.46 -0.52
N SER A 757 -10.84 -13.41 0.27
CA SER A 757 -10.04 -13.09 1.48
C SER A 757 -8.77 -12.29 1.17
N HIS A 758 -8.06 -12.59 0.07
CA HIS A 758 -6.89 -11.82 -0.33
C HIS A 758 -7.24 -10.48 -0.98
N LEU A 759 -8.33 -10.39 -1.74
CA LEU A 759 -8.80 -9.13 -2.31
C LEU A 759 -9.39 -8.18 -1.25
N GLN A 760 -9.99 -8.72 -0.20
CA GLN A 760 -10.46 -7.95 0.95
C GLN A 760 -9.28 -7.32 1.71
N LYS A 761 -8.20 -8.08 1.97
CA LYS A 761 -6.94 -7.53 2.53
C LYS A 761 -6.26 -6.51 1.63
N THR A 762 -6.38 -6.68 0.32
CA THR A 762 -5.92 -5.68 -0.67
C THR A 762 -6.67 -4.37 -0.47
N LEU A 763 -7.99 -4.45 -0.31
CA LEU A 763 -8.85 -3.28 -0.12
C LEU A 763 -8.58 -2.59 1.22
N GLU A 764 -8.46 -3.35 2.31
CA GLU A 764 -8.13 -2.84 3.65
C GLU A 764 -6.82 -2.03 3.65
N ILE A 765 -5.74 -2.59 3.10
CA ILE A 765 -4.44 -1.90 2.97
C ILE A 765 -4.58 -0.62 2.14
N GLN A 766 -5.38 -0.63 1.07
CA GLN A 766 -5.56 0.52 0.19
C GLN A 766 -6.45 1.61 0.82
N GLU A 767 -7.50 1.25 1.57
CA GLU A 767 -8.37 2.21 2.25
C GLU A 767 -7.69 2.86 3.48
N GLU A 768 -6.66 2.21 4.05
CA GLU A 768 -5.77 2.84 5.05
C GLU A 768 -4.68 3.75 4.45
N SER A 769 -4.22 3.50 3.22
CA SER A 769 -3.01 4.14 2.64
C SER A 769 -3.26 5.12 1.50
N LEU A 770 -4.44 5.12 0.87
CA LEU A 770 -4.73 5.90 -0.34
C LEU A 770 -5.95 6.82 -0.16
N PRO A 771 -6.01 7.98 -0.87
CA PRO A 771 -7.19 8.83 -0.86
C PRO A 771 -8.47 8.09 -1.33
N PRO A 772 -9.67 8.41 -0.80
CA PRO A 772 -10.91 7.65 -1.08
C PRO A 772 -11.38 7.55 -2.54
N HIS A 773 -10.72 8.25 -3.47
CA HIS A 773 -10.99 8.22 -4.91
C HIS A 773 -9.77 7.81 -5.74
N HIS A 774 -8.76 7.15 -5.15
CA HIS A 774 -7.58 6.68 -5.88
C HIS A 774 -7.95 5.58 -6.89
N PRO A 775 -7.40 5.59 -8.12
CA PRO A 775 -7.73 4.59 -9.15
C PRO A 775 -7.50 3.13 -8.77
N ASP A 776 -6.57 2.84 -7.85
CA ASP A 776 -6.27 1.46 -7.42
C ASP A 776 -7.40 0.83 -6.60
N LEU A 777 -8.11 1.63 -5.79
CA LEU A 777 -9.31 1.17 -5.08
C LEU A 777 -10.34 0.62 -6.07
N ALA A 778 -10.56 1.34 -7.18
CA ALA A 778 -11.46 0.90 -8.25
C ALA A 778 -10.99 -0.41 -8.91
N THR A 779 -9.68 -0.60 -9.06
CA THR A 779 -9.10 -1.85 -9.60
C THR A 779 -9.34 -3.04 -8.65
N THR A 780 -9.24 -2.82 -7.34
CA THR A 780 -9.57 -3.85 -6.34
C THR A 780 -11.08 -4.14 -6.32
N TYR A 781 -11.94 -3.11 -6.35
CA TYR A 781 -13.39 -3.29 -6.50
C TYR A 781 -13.77 -4.05 -7.79
N GLU A 782 -13.06 -3.84 -8.92
CA GLU A 782 -13.25 -4.66 -10.13
C GLU A 782 -12.81 -6.11 -9.96
N ASN A 783 -11.68 -6.38 -9.29
CA ASN A 783 -11.22 -7.75 -9.07
C ASN A 783 -12.19 -8.52 -8.15
N ILE A 784 -12.70 -7.90 -7.10
CA ILE A 784 -13.77 -8.47 -6.24
C ILE A 784 -15.04 -8.70 -7.07
N GLY A 785 -15.44 -7.73 -7.90
CA GLY A 785 -16.58 -7.84 -8.81
C GLY A 785 -16.47 -9.02 -9.79
N ARG A 786 -15.27 -9.28 -10.33
CA ARG A 786 -15.04 -10.45 -11.21
C ARG A 786 -15.20 -11.79 -10.46
N VAL A 787 -14.76 -11.88 -9.20
CA VAL A 787 -14.96 -13.10 -8.40
C VAL A 787 -16.45 -13.37 -8.17
N HIS A 788 -17.24 -12.35 -7.79
CA HIS A 788 -18.69 -12.50 -7.68
C HIS A 788 -19.35 -12.85 -9.03
N TYR A 789 -18.85 -12.32 -10.15
CA TYR A 789 -19.31 -12.73 -11.49
C TYR A 789 -19.02 -14.21 -11.79
N ALA A 790 -17.83 -14.72 -11.42
CA ALA A 790 -17.49 -16.14 -11.54
C ALA A 790 -18.34 -17.04 -10.64
N MET A 791 -18.71 -16.55 -9.44
CA MET A 791 -19.70 -17.16 -8.54
C MET A 791 -21.16 -17.05 -9.03
N ARG A 792 -21.41 -16.34 -10.15
CA ARG A 792 -22.73 -16.02 -10.72
C ARG A 792 -23.60 -15.05 -9.89
N GLU A 793 -22.98 -14.35 -8.94
CA GLU A 793 -23.60 -13.34 -8.08
C GLU A 793 -23.65 -11.97 -8.78
N TYR A 794 -24.29 -11.95 -9.95
CA TYR A 794 -24.21 -10.84 -10.92
C TYR A 794 -24.65 -9.48 -10.36
N SER A 795 -25.60 -9.44 -9.42
CA SER A 795 -26.04 -8.19 -8.77
C SER A 795 -24.94 -7.56 -7.90
N ILE A 796 -24.15 -8.38 -7.21
CA ILE A 796 -23.01 -7.92 -6.39
C ILE A 796 -21.88 -7.46 -7.32
N ALA A 797 -21.57 -8.25 -8.34
CA ALA A 797 -20.59 -7.88 -9.37
C ALA A 797 -20.91 -6.54 -10.05
N LEU A 798 -22.19 -6.31 -10.43
CA LEU A 798 -22.65 -5.08 -11.04
C LEU A 798 -22.47 -3.87 -10.11
N SER A 799 -22.85 -4.00 -8.84
CA SER A 799 -22.68 -2.95 -7.82
C SER A 799 -21.21 -2.57 -7.62
N LEU A 800 -20.31 -3.56 -7.53
CA LEU A 800 -18.88 -3.35 -7.36
C LEU A 800 -18.24 -2.69 -8.59
N HIS A 801 -18.62 -3.10 -9.80
CA HIS A 801 -18.16 -2.45 -11.03
C HIS A 801 -18.71 -1.02 -11.20
N GLN A 802 -19.93 -0.74 -10.72
CA GLN A 802 -20.48 0.62 -10.68
C GLN A 802 -19.72 1.51 -9.68
N LYS A 803 -19.37 1.00 -8.49
CA LYS A 803 -18.52 1.72 -7.51
C LYS A 803 -17.13 2.03 -8.10
N ALA A 804 -16.53 1.07 -8.79
CA ALA A 804 -15.26 1.27 -9.50
C ALA A 804 -15.37 2.31 -10.62
N LEU A 805 -16.47 2.34 -11.37
CA LEU A 805 -16.74 3.34 -12.41
C LEU A 805 -16.85 4.74 -11.79
N GLU A 806 -17.57 4.91 -10.68
CA GLU A 806 -17.72 6.20 -10.00
C GLU A 806 -16.37 6.75 -9.52
N ILE A 807 -15.55 5.91 -8.87
CA ILE A 807 -14.19 6.29 -8.42
C ILE A 807 -13.33 6.76 -9.60
N ARG A 808 -13.35 6.02 -10.72
CA ARG A 808 -12.58 6.37 -11.92
C ARG A 808 -13.12 7.62 -12.63
N GLN A 809 -14.43 7.83 -12.66
CA GLN A 809 -15.04 9.06 -13.22
C GLN A 809 -14.74 10.31 -12.38
N LYS A 810 -14.44 10.16 -11.08
CA LYS A 810 -14.03 11.26 -10.20
C LYS A 810 -12.53 11.58 -10.24
N SER A 811 -11.70 10.64 -10.71
CA SER A 811 -10.22 10.75 -10.70
C SER A 811 -9.58 10.86 -12.08
N LEU A 812 -10.26 10.44 -13.15
CA LEU A 812 -9.71 10.35 -14.51
C LEU A 812 -10.56 11.13 -15.52
N MET A 813 -9.96 11.47 -16.66
CA MET A 813 -10.67 12.14 -17.77
C MET A 813 -11.69 11.19 -18.44
N SER A 814 -12.77 11.76 -19.00
CA SER A 814 -13.94 11.03 -19.49
C SER A 814 -13.70 10.02 -20.64
N ASP A 815 -12.53 10.10 -21.26
CA ASP A 815 -12.04 9.32 -22.40
C ASP A 815 -10.78 8.50 -22.06
N HIS A 816 -10.37 8.46 -20.79
CA HIS A 816 -9.25 7.65 -20.33
C HIS A 816 -9.50 6.15 -20.58
N PRO A 817 -8.56 5.39 -21.21
CA PRO A 817 -8.78 4.01 -21.65
C PRO A 817 -9.35 3.06 -20.58
N VAL A 818 -8.94 3.21 -19.32
CA VAL A 818 -9.37 2.34 -18.21
C VAL A 818 -10.89 2.46 -17.90
N LEU A 819 -11.56 3.55 -18.28
CA LEU A 819 -13.03 3.63 -18.20
C LEU A 819 -13.73 2.65 -19.15
N ALA A 820 -13.11 2.35 -20.31
CA ALA A 820 -13.62 1.35 -21.24
C ALA A 820 -13.51 -0.08 -20.69
N ILE A 821 -12.50 -0.37 -19.86
CA ILE A 821 -12.38 -1.65 -19.17
C ILE A 821 -13.57 -1.86 -18.23
N THR A 822 -13.93 -0.86 -17.43
CA THR A 822 -15.09 -0.97 -16.52
C THR A 822 -16.42 -1.09 -17.27
N HIS A 823 -16.60 -0.35 -18.36
CA HIS A 823 -17.77 -0.56 -19.22
C HIS A 823 -17.79 -1.94 -19.88
N ASN A 824 -16.64 -2.50 -20.29
CA ASN A 824 -16.54 -3.87 -20.78
C ASN A 824 -16.86 -4.92 -19.70
N ASN A 825 -16.52 -4.66 -18.43
CA ASN A 825 -16.85 -5.54 -17.31
C ASN A 825 -18.37 -5.51 -17.03
N ILE A 826 -18.95 -4.31 -16.90
CA ILE A 826 -20.42 -4.12 -16.73
C ILE A 826 -21.19 -4.77 -17.89
N GLY A 827 -20.74 -4.59 -19.14
CA GLY A 827 -21.35 -5.22 -20.30
C GLY A 827 -21.35 -6.76 -20.25
N GLN A 828 -20.28 -7.38 -19.76
CA GLN A 828 -20.22 -8.83 -19.55
C GLN A 828 -21.17 -9.33 -18.45
N VAL A 829 -21.40 -8.55 -17.39
CA VAL A 829 -22.42 -8.88 -16.36
C VAL A 829 -23.81 -8.88 -16.98
N HIS A 830 -24.20 -7.83 -17.72
CA HIS A 830 -25.49 -7.78 -18.41
C HIS A 830 -25.63 -8.89 -19.46
N TYR A 831 -24.56 -9.25 -20.19
CA TYR A 831 -24.56 -10.39 -21.12
C TYR A 831 -24.86 -11.72 -20.41
N ALA A 832 -24.23 -11.97 -19.25
CA ALA A 832 -24.46 -13.19 -18.47
C ALA A 832 -25.85 -13.25 -17.80
N MET A 833 -26.51 -12.10 -17.64
CA MET A 833 -27.92 -11.98 -17.25
C MET A 833 -28.90 -12.11 -18.43
N GLY A 834 -28.41 -12.21 -19.68
CA GLY A 834 -29.24 -12.25 -20.89
C GLY A 834 -29.72 -10.86 -21.38
N GLU A 835 -29.27 -9.78 -20.76
CA GLU A 835 -29.65 -8.39 -21.06
C GLU A 835 -28.81 -7.84 -22.24
N TYR A 836 -28.88 -8.52 -23.38
CA TYR A 836 -28.00 -8.30 -24.53
C TYR A 836 -28.01 -6.86 -25.08
N SER A 837 -29.12 -6.13 -24.97
CA SER A 837 -29.23 -4.73 -25.37
C SER A 837 -28.45 -3.79 -24.42
N THR A 838 -28.56 -3.99 -23.11
CA THR A 838 -27.81 -3.23 -22.09
C THR A 838 -26.32 -3.55 -22.18
N ALA A 839 -25.97 -4.81 -22.40
CA ALA A 839 -24.61 -5.24 -22.68
C ALA A 839 -24.03 -4.53 -23.91
N LEU A 840 -24.76 -4.54 -25.04
CA LEU A 840 -24.34 -3.89 -26.28
C LEU A 840 -24.08 -2.39 -26.09
N LEU A 841 -24.95 -1.69 -25.35
CA LEU A 841 -24.78 -0.26 -25.04
C LEU A 841 -23.47 0.01 -24.27
N HIS A 842 -23.16 -0.82 -23.27
CA HIS A 842 -21.92 -0.67 -22.50
C HIS A 842 -20.66 -0.97 -23.32
N HIS A 843 -20.66 -2.01 -24.16
CA HIS A 843 -19.52 -2.28 -25.04
C HIS A 843 -19.38 -1.25 -26.17
N GLN A 844 -20.49 -0.68 -26.68
CA GLN A 844 -20.44 0.47 -27.58
C GLN A 844 -19.81 1.69 -26.89
N ARG A 845 -20.15 1.96 -25.63
CA ARG A 845 -19.54 3.05 -24.87
C ARG A 845 -18.05 2.82 -24.56
N ALA A 846 -17.66 1.58 -24.27
CA ALA A 846 -16.25 1.20 -24.16
C ALA A 846 -15.49 1.46 -25.48
N LEU A 847 -16.08 1.09 -26.62
CA LEU A 847 -15.52 1.33 -27.95
C LEU A 847 -15.39 2.84 -28.27
N GLU A 848 -16.40 3.66 -27.96
CA GLU A 848 -16.35 5.12 -28.15
C GLU A 848 -15.19 5.80 -27.40
N ILE A 849 -14.87 5.29 -26.21
CA ILE A 849 -13.75 5.76 -25.39
C ILE A 849 -12.43 5.34 -26.03
N GLN A 850 -12.27 4.04 -26.30
CA GLN A 850 -11.06 3.47 -26.91
C GLN A 850 -10.74 4.09 -28.28
N GLN A 851 -11.75 4.38 -29.10
CA GLN A 851 -11.56 5.02 -30.42
C GLN A 851 -11.09 6.48 -30.36
N LYS A 852 -11.09 7.13 -29.18
CA LYS A 852 -10.56 8.49 -28.98
C LYS A 852 -9.13 8.49 -28.45
N SER A 853 -8.85 7.63 -27.47
CA SER A 853 -7.56 7.62 -26.75
C SER A 853 -6.56 6.58 -27.26
N LEU A 854 -6.99 5.54 -28.00
CA LEU A 854 -6.12 4.46 -28.48
C LEU A 854 -6.00 4.43 -30.02
N PRO A 855 -4.88 3.95 -30.58
CA PRO A 855 -4.76 3.67 -32.01
C PRO A 855 -5.82 2.69 -32.53
N SER A 856 -6.22 2.81 -33.79
CA SER A 856 -7.20 1.91 -34.43
C SER A 856 -6.73 0.45 -34.55
N SER A 857 -5.45 0.18 -34.29
CA SER A 857 -4.83 -1.14 -34.21
C SER A 857 -4.62 -1.65 -32.77
N HIS A 858 -5.11 -0.96 -31.74
CA HIS A 858 -4.87 -1.36 -30.35
C HIS A 858 -5.64 -2.65 -29.98
N PRO A 859 -5.01 -3.63 -29.29
CA PRO A 859 -5.64 -4.88 -28.87
C PRO A 859 -6.99 -4.74 -28.14
N ASP A 860 -7.12 -3.76 -27.25
CA ASP A 860 -8.35 -3.47 -26.52
C ASP A 860 -9.58 -3.22 -27.40
N LEU A 861 -9.42 -2.57 -28.58
CA LEU A 861 -10.53 -2.45 -29.54
C LEU A 861 -10.91 -3.82 -30.10
N ALA A 862 -9.94 -4.70 -30.34
CA ALA A 862 -10.20 -6.07 -30.79
C ALA A 862 -10.96 -6.88 -29.74
N MET A 863 -10.63 -6.72 -28.45
CA MET A 863 -11.36 -7.32 -27.33
C MET A 863 -12.79 -6.79 -27.24
N THR A 864 -12.99 -5.47 -27.29
CA THR A 864 -14.35 -4.88 -27.27
C THR A 864 -15.17 -5.33 -28.48
N TYR A 865 -14.57 -5.38 -29.68
CA TYR A 865 -15.23 -5.93 -30.87
C TYR A 865 -15.53 -7.44 -30.74
N ASN A 866 -14.71 -8.22 -30.05
CA ASN A 866 -15.00 -9.64 -29.81
C ASN A 866 -16.22 -9.80 -28.91
N ASN A 867 -16.32 -9.00 -27.85
CA ASN A 867 -17.43 -9.04 -26.90
C ASN A 867 -18.74 -8.57 -27.55
N ILE A 868 -18.69 -7.56 -28.43
CA ILE A 868 -19.82 -7.19 -29.31
C ILE A 868 -20.19 -8.35 -30.24
N GLY A 869 -19.21 -9.07 -30.78
CA GLY A 869 -19.42 -10.29 -31.57
C GLY A 869 -20.18 -11.37 -30.80
N GLU A 870 -19.77 -11.66 -29.55
CA GLU A 870 -20.43 -12.63 -28.67
C GLU A 870 -21.89 -12.23 -28.36
N ILE A 871 -22.13 -10.94 -28.12
CA ILE A 871 -23.50 -10.41 -27.93
C ILE A 871 -24.37 -10.65 -29.16
N TYR A 872 -23.84 -10.44 -30.36
CA TYR A 872 -24.58 -10.77 -31.59
C TYR A 872 -24.81 -12.28 -31.77
N VAL A 873 -23.94 -13.16 -31.27
CA VAL A 873 -24.23 -14.61 -31.20
C VAL A 873 -25.38 -14.90 -30.22
N GLY A 874 -25.40 -14.25 -29.05
CA GLY A 874 -26.51 -14.34 -28.09
C GLY A 874 -27.85 -13.83 -28.64
N MET A 875 -27.80 -12.80 -29.51
CA MET A 875 -28.95 -12.29 -30.28
C MET A 875 -29.31 -13.12 -31.52
N ILE A 876 -28.56 -14.20 -31.83
CA ILE A 876 -28.73 -15.05 -33.03
C ILE A 876 -28.42 -14.30 -34.36
N ASP A 877 -27.87 -13.08 -34.30
CA ASP A 877 -27.36 -12.35 -35.46
C ASP A 877 -25.92 -12.78 -35.81
N TYR A 878 -25.84 -13.98 -36.36
CA TYR A 878 -24.59 -14.57 -36.84
C TYR A 878 -23.90 -13.75 -37.94
N SER A 879 -24.61 -12.83 -38.62
CA SER A 879 -24.03 -11.99 -39.66
C SER A 879 -23.24 -10.83 -39.07
N ASN A 880 -23.80 -10.13 -38.09
CA ASN A 880 -23.04 -9.11 -37.34
C ASN A 880 -21.94 -9.76 -36.47
N ALA A 881 -22.18 -10.92 -35.86
CA ALA A 881 -21.13 -11.64 -35.11
C ALA A 881 -19.88 -11.88 -35.97
N ILE A 882 -20.03 -12.45 -37.17
CA ILE A 882 -18.91 -12.67 -38.12
C ILE A 882 -18.25 -11.35 -38.55
N LEU A 883 -19.03 -10.28 -38.76
CA LEU A 883 -18.49 -8.95 -39.10
C LEU A 883 -17.59 -8.40 -37.98
N TYR A 884 -18.03 -8.51 -36.73
CA TYR A 884 -17.28 -8.03 -35.57
C TYR A 884 -16.05 -8.88 -35.27
N TYR A 885 -16.13 -10.22 -35.31
CA TYR A 885 -14.94 -11.07 -35.19
C TYR A 885 -13.93 -10.84 -36.32
N LYS A 886 -14.36 -10.53 -37.55
CA LYS A 886 -13.44 -10.17 -38.65
C LYS A 886 -12.75 -8.82 -38.42
N ARG A 887 -13.37 -7.87 -37.70
CA ARG A 887 -12.70 -6.63 -37.23
C ARG A 887 -11.67 -6.94 -36.15
N THR A 888 -12.04 -7.73 -35.15
CA THR A 888 -11.13 -8.25 -34.10
C THR A 888 -9.90 -8.92 -34.72
N LEU A 889 -10.10 -9.88 -35.63
CA LEU A 889 -9.03 -10.63 -36.26
C LEU A 889 -8.07 -9.72 -37.05
N LYS A 890 -8.61 -8.75 -37.81
CA LYS A 890 -7.79 -7.78 -38.56
C LYS A 890 -6.91 -6.93 -37.63
N ILE A 891 -7.40 -6.53 -36.46
CA ILE A 891 -6.62 -5.76 -35.49
C ILE A 891 -5.53 -6.66 -34.85
N GLN A 892 -5.90 -7.85 -34.39
CA GLN A 892 -4.96 -8.80 -33.81
C GLN A 892 -3.83 -9.19 -34.78
N GLN A 893 -4.12 -9.33 -36.07
CA GLN A 893 -3.14 -9.63 -37.13
C GLN A 893 -2.13 -8.49 -37.39
N VAL A 894 -2.40 -7.28 -36.90
CA VAL A 894 -1.48 -6.13 -36.97
C VAL A 894 -0.76 -5.91 -35.64
N ALA A 895 -1.45 -6.12 -34.50
CA ALA A 895 -0.92 -5.85 -33.18
C ALA A 895 -0.02 -6.97 -32.61
N PHE A 896 -0.15 -8.21 -33.10
CA PHE A 896 0.48 -9.38 -32.48
C PHE A 896 1.21 -10.30 -33.48
N PRO A 897 2.21 -11.08 -33.01
CA PRO A 897 2.81 -12.16 -33.78
C PRO A 897 1.78 -13.19 -34.29
N SER A 898 2.07 -13.84 -35.42
CA SER A 898 1.16 -14.80 -36.08
C SER A 898 0.76 -16.04 -35.24
N ASN A 899 1.48 -16.30 -34.14
CA ASN A 899 1.23 -17.35 -33.17
C ASN A 899 0.45 -16.87 -31.92
N HIS A 900 -0.03 -15.63 -31.85
CA HIS A 900 -0.66 -15.11 -30.64
C HIS A 900 -1.92 -15.87 -30.20
N PRO A 901 -2.08 -16.26 -28.92
CA PRO A 901 -3.23 -17.05 -28.45
C PRO A 901 -4.60 -16.42 -28.75
N LEU A 902 -4.72 -15.09 -28.73
CA LEU A 902 -5.99 -14.40 -29.03
C LEU A 902 -6.45 -14.60 -30.48
N LEU A 903 -5.52 -14.74 -31.45
CA LEU A 903 -5.86 -15.05 -32.84
C LEU A 903 -6.60 -16.40 -32.92
N ALA A 904 -6.11 -17.41 -32.18
CA ALA A 904 -6.75 -18.72 -32.13
C ALA A 904 -8.13 -18.68 -31.47
N ILE A 905 -8.35 -17.81 -30.47
CA ILE A 905 -9.67 -17.59 -29.87
C ILE A 905 -10.63 -16.98 -30.90
N THR A 906 -10.23 -15.91 -31.59
CA THR A 906 -11.10 -15.27 -32.58
C THR A 906 -11.35 -16.17 -33.81
N TYR A 907 -10.37 -16.96 -34.26
CA TYR A 907 -10.62 -18.04 -35.22
C TYR A 907 -11.62 -19.09 -34.68
N SER A 908 -11.49 -19.53 -33.42
CA SER A 908 -12.45 -20.46 -32.81
C SER A 908 -13.88 -19.89 -32.76
N ASN A 909 -14.01 -18.59 -32.46
CA ASN A 909 -15.29 -17.90 -32.38
C ASN A 909 -15.95 -17.76 -33.77
N ILE A 910 -15.16 -17.46 -34.80
CA ILE A 910 -15.64 -17.50 -36.20
C ILE A 910 -16.06 -18.94 -36.56
N GLY A 911 -15.24 -19.94 -36.22
CA GLY A 911 -15.54 -21.36 -36.44
C GLY A 911 -16.88 -21.78 -35.84
N ARG A 912 -17.11 -21.44 -34.56
CA ARG A 912 -18.37 -21.70 -33.83
C ARG A 912 -19.59 -21.04 -34.48
N VAL A 913 -19.46 -19.83 -35.03
CA VAL A 913 -20.59 -19.18 -35.71
C VAL A 913 -20.85 -19.76 -37.10
N HIS A 914 -19.84 -20.31 -37.78
CA HIS A 914 -20.06 -21.09 -39.00
C HIS A 914 -20.67 -22.47 -38.68
N GLU A 915 -20.28 -23.12 -37.58
CA GLU A 915 -20.90 -24.34 -37.05
C GLU A 915 -22.38 -24.15 -36.69
N LEU A 916 -22.72 -23.08 -35.95
CA LEU A 916 -24.11 -22.68 -35.64
C LEU A 916 -24.94 -22.28 -36.88
N ARG A 917 -24.31 -22.18 -38.04
CA ARG A 917 -24.94 -21.96 -39.35
C ARG A 917 -24.93 -23.20 -40.25
N GLU A 918 -24.43 -24.34 -39.77
CA GLU A 918 -24.23 -25.58 -40.55
C GLU A 918 -23.20 -25.45 -41.70
N HIS A 919 -22.38 -24.39 -41.71
CA HIS A 919 -21.28 -24.17 -42.64
C HIS A 919 -20.01 -24.95 -42.20
N TYR A 920 -20.09 -26.28 -42.11
CA TYR A 920 -19.03 -27.10 -41.48
C TYR A 920 -17.64 -26.98 -42.15
N SER A 921 -17.55 -26.72 -43.45
CA SER A 921 -16.28 -26.49 -44.15
C SER A 921 -15.59 -25.19 -43.71
N ASP A 922 -16.37 -24.12 -43.55
CA ASP A 922 -15.85 -22.84 -43.02
C ASP A 922 -15.46 -23.01 -41.55
N ALA A 923 -16.25 -23.75 -40.77
CA ALA A 923 -15.98 -24.02 -39.36
C ALA A 923 -14.66 -24.77 -39.17
N LEU A 924 -14.48 -25.88 -39.90
CA LEU A 924 -13.25 -26.69 -39.91
C LEU A 924 -12.02 -25.85 -40.25
N PHE A 925 -12.06 -25.07 -41.36
CA PHE A 925 -10.96 -24.19 -41.76
C PHE A 925 -10.55 -23.21 -40.65
N ASN A 926 -11.53 -22.64 -39.94
CA ASN A 926 -11.24 -21.71 -38.84
C ASN A 926 -10.65 -22.45 -37.61
N TYR A 927 -11.19 -23.63 -37.25
CA TYR A 927 -10.65 -24.44 -36.15
C TYR A 927 -9.24 -24.98 -36.44
N GLU A 928 -8.92 -25.38 -37.68
CA GLU A 928 -7.57 -25.78 -38.09
C GLU A 928 -6.56 -24.64 -37.97
N ASN A 929 -6.93 -23.41 -38.34
CA ASN A 929 -6.09 -22.24 -38.13
C ASN A 929 -5.89 -21.95 -36.64
N ALA A 930 -6.93 -22.06 -35.82
CA ALA A 930 -6.82 -21.96 -34.36
C ALA A 930 -5.87 -23.02 -33.77
N LEU A 931 -5.95 -24.27 -34.25
CA LEU A 931 -5.07 -25.37 -33.82
C LEU A 931 -3.61 -25.10 -34.21
N LYS A 932 -3.37 -24.68 -35.45
CA LYS A 932 -2.03 -24.36 -35.99
C LYS A 932 -1.34 -23.25 -35.19
N ILE A 933 -2.11 -22.30 -34.66
CA ILE A 933 -1.64 -21.22 -33.78
C ILE A 933 -1.37 -21.77 -32.38
N ARG A 934 -2.35 -22.45 -31.75
CA ARG A 934 -2.20 -23.03 -30.39
C ARG A 934 -1.02 -24.01 -30.29
N LYS A 935 -0.78 -24.84 -31.32
CA LYS A 935 0.37 -25.77 -31.42
C LYS A 935 1.74 -25.08 -31.43
N LYS A 936 1.82 -23.79 -31.75
CA LYS A 936 3.06 -22.99 -31.72
C LYS A 936 3.23 -22.16 -30.45
N ALA A 937 2.15 -21.91 -29.73
CA ALA A 937 2.11 -20.92 -28.65
C ALA A 937 2.00 -21.52 -27.25
N LEU A 938 1.50 -22.75 -27.14
CA LEU A 938 1.12 -23.38 -25.87
C LEU A 938 1.88 -24.71 -25.68
N PRO A 939 2.16 -25.12 -24.43
CA PRO A 939 2.74 -26.43 -24.14
C PRO A 939 1.90 -27.58 -24.71
N PRO A 940 2.49 -28.74 -25.09
CA PRO A 940 1.78 -29.84 -25.76
C PRO A 940 0.55 -30.40 -25.02
N ASN A 941 0.53 -30.30 -23.69
CA ASN A 941 -0.56 -30.79 -22.84
C ASN A 941 -1.53 -29.66 -22.40
N HIS A 942 -1.49 -28.48 -23.00
CA HIS A 942 -2.34 -27.36 -22.59
C HIS A 942 -3.83 -27.61 -22.92
N PRO A 943 -4.79 -27.40 -21.99
CA PRO A 943 -6.20 -27.77 -22.19
C PRO A 943 -6.86 -27.21 -23.46
N SER A 944 -6.49 -25.99 -23.88
CA SER A 944 -7.01 -25.39 -25.13
C SER A 944 -6.63 -26.14 -26.42
N LEU A 945 -5.59 -26.99 -26.41
CA LEU A 945 -5.30 -27.89 -27.54
C LEU A 945 -6.37 -28.98 -27.62
N ALA A 946 -6.71 -29.61 -26.49
CA ALA A 946 -7.75 -30.62 -26.40
C ALA A 946 -9.12 -30.08 -26.83
N THR A 947 -9.51 -28.86 -26.41
CA THR A 947 -10.78 -28.27 -26.86
C THR A 947 -10.80 -27.99 -28.37
N THR A 948 -9.68 -27.57 -28.96
CA THR A 948 -9.61 -27.35 -30.41
C THR A 948 -9.68 -28.66 -31.20
N TYR A 949 -8.98 -29.69 -30.72
CA TYR A 949 -9.04 -31.02 -31.30
C TYR A 949 -10.47 -31.59 -31.24
N ASN A 950 -11.17 -31.43 -30.12
CA ASN A 950 -12.56 -31.85 -29.95
C ASN A 950 -13.50 -31.16 -30.97
N SER A 951 -13.37 -29.84 -31.16
CA SER A 951 -14.15 -29.11 -32.19
C SER A 951 -13.86 -29.59 -33.61
N ILE A 952 -12.59 -29.84 -33.96
CA ILE A 952 -12.19 -30.39 -35.26
C ILE A 952 -12.77 -31.80 -35.45
N ALA A 953 -12.67 -32.64 -34.42
CA ALA A 953 -13.18 -34.00 -34.44
C ALA A 953 -14.70 -34.06 -34.65
N GLU A 954 -15.44 -33.14 -34.02
CA GLU A 954 -16.88 -32.98 -34.21
C GLU A 954 -17.23 -32.51 -35.63
N MET A 955 -16.46 -31.58 -36.23
CA MET A 955 -16.67 -31.18 -37.62
C MET A 955 -16.46 -32.36 -38.60
N TYR A 956 -15.45 -33.22 -38.35
CA TYR A 956 -15.27 -34.46 -39.12
C TYR A 956 -16.39 -35.48 -38.85
N ARG A 957 -16.91 -35.58 -37.61
CA ARG A 957 -18.04 -36.45 -37.27
C ARG A 957 -19.33 -36.02 -37.98
N LEU A 958 -19.59 -34.72 -38.07
CA LEU A 958 -20.76 -34.13 -38.74
C LEU A 958 -20.65 -34.20 -40.27
N THR A 959 -19.43 -34.16 -40.83
CA THR A 959 -19.21 -34.36 -42.28
C THR A 959 -19.03 -35.82 -42.70
N GLY A 960 -19.00 -36.76 -41.74
CA GLY A 960 -19.02 -38.21 -41.96
C GLY A 960 -17.66 -38.90 -42.03
N ASP A 961 -16.55 -38.16 -41.85
CA ASP A 961 -15.22 -38.75 -41.73
C ASP A 961 -14.94 -39.18 -40.28
N TYR A 962 -15.51 -40.32 -39.91
CA TYR A 962 -15.28 -40.94 -38.61
C TYR A 962 -13.81 -41.35 -38.37
N SER A 963 -12.98 -41.47 -39.42
CA SER A 963 -11.57 -41.84 -39.28
C SER A 963 -10.73 -40.66 -38.80
N SER A 964 -10.88 -39.49 -39.44
CA SER A 964 -10.25 -38.25 -38.97
C SER A 964 -10.83 -37.81 -37.62
N SER A 965 -12.14 -37.97 -37.43
CA SER A 965 -12.80 -37.69 -36.14
C SER A 965 -12.18 -38.48 -34.98
N LEU A 966 -11.95 -39.80 -35.15
CA LEU A 966 -11.32 -40.63 -34.12
C LEU A 966 -9.93 -40.12 -33.72
N LEU A 967 -9.06 -39.87 -34.71
CA LEU A 967 -7.68 -39.41 -34.48
C LEU A 967 -7.62 -38.12 -33.64
N TYR A 968 -8.52 -37.17 -33.89
CA TYR A 968 -8.58 -35.92 -33.13
C TYR A 968 -9.19 -36.10 -31.73
N HIS A 969 -10.13 -37.02 -31.52
CA HIS A 969 -10.57 -37.38 -30.16
C HIS A 969 -9.50 -38.15 -29.36
N GLU A 970 -8.69 -39.01 -30.00
CA GLU A 970 -7.57 -39.70 -29.34
C GLU A 970 -6.54 -38.69 -28.80
N HIS A 971 -6.17 -37.68 -29.59
CA HIS A 971 -5.34 -36.55 -29.11
C HIS A 971 -6.00 -35.71 -28.00
N THR A 972 -7.33 -35.58 -28.03
CA THR A 972 -8.09 -34.89 -26.97
C THR A 972 -7.98 -35.65 -25.64
N LEU A 973 -8.18 -36.97 -25.67
CA LEU A 973 -8.08 -37.85 -24.51
C LEU A 973 -6.65 -37.94 -23.97
N GLU A 974 -5.63 -37.97 -24.84
CA GLU A 974 -4.22 -38.02 -24.45
C GLU A 974 -3.82 -36.80 -23.59
N ILE A 975 -4.27 -35.60 -23.98
CA ILE A 975 -4.00 -34.36 -23.24
C ILE A 975 -4.77 -34.33 -21.92
N GLN A 976 -6.06 -34.70 -21.94
CA GLN A 976 -6.89 -34.74 -20.73
C GLN A 976 -6.34 -35.71 -19.68
N THR A 977 -5.91 -36.91 -20.09
CA THR A 977 -5.36 -37.95 -19.18
C THR A 977 -4.09 -37.48 -18.46
N LYS A 978 -3.34 -36.52 -19.03
CA LYS A 978 -2.13 -35.93 -18.43
C LYS A 978 -2.38 -34.67 -17.60
N SER A 979 -3.57 -34.06 -17.68
CA SER A 979 -3.87 -32.74 -17.12
C SER A 979 -5.02 -32.73 -16.11
N LEU A 980 -5.85 -33.78 -16.07
CA LEU A 980 -7.03 -33.87 -15.22
C LEU A 980 -6.94 -35.05 -14.23
N PRO A 981 -7.59 -34.98 -13.06
CA PRO A 981 -7.70 -36.12 -12.15
C PRO A 981 -8.36 -37.34 -12.82
N PRO A 982 -8.00 -38.60 -12.45
CA PRO A 982 -8.49 -39.81 -13.12
C PRO A 982 -10.03 -39.92 -13.24
N ASN A 983 -10.77 -39.36 -12.28
CA ASN A 983 -12.23 -39.41 -12.22
C ASN A 983 -12.92 -38.13 -12.74
N HIS A 984 -12.20 -37.29 -13.50
CA HIS A 984 -12.73 -36.02 -14.00
C HIS A 984 -13.76 -36.23 -15.12
N LEU A 985 -14.89 -35.49 -15.06
CA LEU A 985 -16.05 -35.66 -15.93
C LEU A 985 -15.69 -35.70 -17.43
N SER A 986 -14.83 -34.78 -17.88
CA SER A 986 -14.43 -34.68 -19.29
C SER A 986 -13.67 -35.90 -19.84
N LEU A 987 -13.04 -36.73 -18.99
CA LEU A 987 -12.45 -38.00 -19.42
C LEU A 987 -13.54 -39.02 -19.78
N ALA A 988 -14.63 -39.06 -19.01
CA ALA A 988 -15.79 -39.88 -19.33
C ALA A 988 -16.45 -39.44 -20.64
N GLU A 989 -16.57 -38.12 -20.86
CA GLU A 989 -17.13 -37.54 -22.08
C GLU A 989 -16.28 -37.88 -23.32
N SER A 990 -14.95 -37.73 -23.25
CA SER A 990 -14.05 -38.13 -24.35
C SER A 990 -14.12 -39.63 -24.63
N HIS A 991 -14.16 -40.48 -23.60
CA HIS A 991 -14.36 -41.92 -23.77
C HIS A 991 -15.72 -42.25 -24.44
N HIS A 992 -16.80 -41.55 -24.07
CA HIS A 992 -18.12 -41.71 -24.69
C HIS A 992 -18.13 -41.29 -26.17
N GLN A 993 -17.53 -40.15 -26.51
CA GLN A 993 -17.45 -39.69 -27.91
C GLN A 993 -16.62 -40.65 -28.79
N ILE A 994 -15.50 -41.16 -28.28
CA ILE A 994 -14.72 -42.19 -28.97
C ILE A 994 -15.55 -43.45 -29.19
N ALA A 995 -16.36 -43.89 -28.22
CA ALA A 995 -17.26 -45.03 -28.40
C ALA A 995 -18.34 -44.77 -29.47
N VAL A 996 -18.89 -43.55 -29.57
CA VAL A 996 -19.82 -43.14 -30.63
C VAL A 996 -19.18 -43.24 -32.01
N ILE A 997 -17.93 -42.80 -32.14
CA ILE A 997 -17.20 -42.81 -33.42
C ILE A 997 -16.79 -44.23 -33.81
N LEU A 998 -16.31 -45.04 -32.86
CA LEU A 998 -15.98 -46.46 -33.09
C LEU A 998 -17.23 -47.27 -33.48
N LYS A 999 -18.41 -46.96 -32.92
CA LYS A 999 -19.71 -47.54 -33.35
C LYS A 999 -20.04 -47.15 -34.80
N GLY A 1000 -19.71 -45.92 -35.23
CA GLY A 1000 -19.82 -45.46 -36.62
C GLY A 1000 -18.82 -46.13 -37.58
N LEU A 1001 -17.61 -46.45 -37.10
CA LEU A 1001 -16.59 -47.21 -37.83
C LEU A 1001 -16.81 -48.73 -37.82
N HIS A 1002 -17.92 -49.23 -37.28
CA HIS A 1002 -18.20 -50.66 -37.05
C HIS A 1002 -17.17 -51.39 -36.15
N ARG A 1003 -16.34 -50.66 -35.40
CA ARG A 1003 -15.33 -51.16 -34.44
C ARG A 1003 -15.97 -51.43 -33.07
N TYR A 1004 -17.01 -52.25 -33.07
CA TYR A 1004 -17.95 -52.37 -31.94
C TYR A 1004 -17.32 -52.86 -30.62
N SER A 1005 -16.32 -53.74 -30.68
CA SER A 1005 -15.60 -54.23 -29.49
C SER A 1005 -14.87 -53.11 -28.74
N GLU A 1006 -14.19 -52.23 -29.48
CA GLU A 1006 -13.44 -51.10 -28.92
C GLU A 1006 -14.40 -50.00 -28.45
N ALA A 1007 -15.54 -49.84 -29.15
CA ALA A 1007 -16.63 -48.98 -28.72
C ALA A 1007 -17.21 -49.43 -27.36
N ALA A 1008 -17.40 -50.74 -27.14
CA ALA A 1008 -17.87 -51.28 -25.86
C ALA A 1008 -16.85 -51.02 -24.73
N GLU A 1009 -15.55 -51.19 -25.01
CA GLU A 1009 -14.50 -50.92 -24.03
C GLU A 1009 -14.46 -49.43 -23.65
N HIS A 1010 -14.47 -48.51 -24.63
CA HIS A 1010 -14.48 -47.08 -24.35
C HIS A 1010 -15.76 -46.62 -23.64
N ALA A 1011 -16.93 -47.15 -24.00
CA ALA A 1011 -18.18 -46.88 -23.28
C ALA A 1011 -18.13 -47.38 -21.83
N SER A 1012 -17.54 -48.55 -21.59
CA SER A 1012 -17.35 -49.11 -20.24
C SER A 1012 -16.40 -48.26 -19.39
N ARG A 1013 -15.25 -47.85 -19.95
CA ARG A 1013 -14.29 -46.95 -19.28
C ARG A 1013 -14.96 -45.60 -18.92
N GLY A 1014 -15.67 -44.99 -19.87
CA GLY A 1014 -16.37 -43.72 -19.63
C GLY A 1014 -17.46 -43.82 -18.56
N LEU A 1015 -18.26 -44.89 -18.58
CA LEU A 1015 -19.25 -45.19 -17.54
C LEU A 1015 -18.61 -45.37 -16.15
N ASN A 1016 -17.45 -46.03 -16.07
CA ASN A 1016 -16.76 -46.26 -14.81
C ASN A 1016 -16.23 -44.95 -14.20
N ILE A 1017 -15.66 -44.06 -15.03
CA ILE A 1017 -15.21 -42.71 -14.62
C ILE A 1017 -16.42 -41.89 -14.14
N MET A 1018 -17.53 -41.91 -14.88
CA MET A 1018 -18.77 -41.19 -14.52
C MET A 1018 -19.33 -41.62 -13.14
N ARG A 1019 -19.24 -42.92 -12.80
CA ARG A 1019 -19.68 -43.44 -11.49
C ARG A 1019 -18.80 -43.00 -10.31
N HIS A 1020 -17.53 -42.69 -10.55
CA HIS A 1020 -16.56 -42.37 -9.49
C HIS A 1020 -16.14 -40.88 -9.46
N SER A 1021 -16.82 -40.02 -10.24
CA SER A 1021 -16.67 -38.57 -10.15
C SER A 1021 -17.22 -38.02 -8.82
N LEU A 1022 -16.79 -36.81 -8.43
CA LEU A 1022 -17.19 -36.18 -7.16
C LEU A 1022 -18.69 -35.86 -7.05
N GLU A 1023 -19.36 -35.58 -8.17
CA GLU A 1023 -20.81 -35.36 -8.25
C GLU A 1023 -21.39 -36.23 -9.39
N PRO A 1024 -21.64 -37.53 -9.16
CA PRO A 1024 -22.09 -38.44 -10.20
C PRO A 1024 -23.56 -38.16 -10.54
N GLN A 1025 -23.80 -37.41 -11.62
CA GLN A 1025 -25.15 -37.13 -12.10
C GLN A 1025 -25.84 -38.43 -12.54
N GLN A 1026 -26.83 -38.87 -11.76
CA GLN A 1026 -27.49 -40.17 -11.93
C GLN A 1026 -28.07 -40.38 -13.35
N SER A 1027 -28.69 -39.34 -13.92
CA SER A 1027 -29.18 -39.32 -15.31
C SER A 1027 -28.08 -39.50 -16.36
N GLN A 1028 -26.87 -38.97 -16.08
CA GLN A 1028 -25.70 -39.11 -16.92
C GLN A 1028 -25.14 -40.55 -16.85
N VAL A 1029 -25.08 -41.13 -15.64
CA VAL A 1029 -24.74 -42.55 -15.43
C VAL A 1029 -25.71 -43.49 -16.14
N GLU A 1030 -27.02 -43.24 -16.03
CA GLU A 1030 -28.08 -44.02 -16.70
C GLU A 1030 -27.99 -43.91 -18.24
N LYS A 1031 -27.74 -42.71 -18.78
CA LYS A 1031 -27.48 -42.49 -20.21
C LYS A 1031 -26.28 -43.31 -20.69
N TYR A 1032 -25.18 -43.32 -19.94
CA TYR A 1032 -23.96 -44.02 -20.32
C TYR A 1032 -24.11 -45.55 -20.20
N GLN A 1033 -24.81 -46.04 -19.16
CA GLN A 1033 -25.16 -47.45 -19.01
C GLN A 1033 -26.02 -47.93 -20.17
N LYS A 1034 -27.13 -47.24 -20.47
CA LYS A 1034 -28.00 -47.57 -21.61
C LYS A 1034 -27.22 -47.59 -22.93
N TYR A 1035 -26.31 -46.63 -23.14
CA TYR A 1035 -25.51 -46.56 -24.35
C TYR A 1035 -24.53 -47.74 -24.50
N LEU A 1036 -23.93 -48.19 -23.39
CA LEU A 1036 -23.12 -49.41 -23.35
C LEU A 1036 -23.97 -50.65 -23.66
N ASP A 1037 -25.16 -50.77 -23.07
CA ASP A 1037 -26.08 -51.89 -23.31
C ASP A 1037 -26.53 -51.94 -24.79
N GLU A 1038 -26.80 -50.78 -25.41
CA GLU A 1038 -27.08 -50.64 -26.85
C GLU A 1038 -25.90 -51.04 -27.76
N ILE A 1039 -24.66 -51.09 -27.26
CA ILE A 1039 -23.50 -51.62 -27.99
C ILE A 1039 -23.31 -53.12 -27.72
N LEU A 1040 -23.53 -53.59 -26.50
CA LEU A 1040 -23.37 -55.01 -26.13
C LEU A 1040 -24.42 -55.92 -26.78
N LEU A 1041 -25.57 -55.38 -27.19
CA LEU A 1041 -26.58 -56.08 -27.98
C LEU A 1041 -26.17 -56.32 -29.46
N ILE A 1042 -25.07 -55.75 -29.93
CA ILE A 1042 -24.60 -55.91 -31.32
C ILE A 1042 -23.93 -57.30 -31.46
N PRO A 1043 -24.30 -58.14 -32.45
CA PRO A 1043 -23.80 -59.52 -32.56
C PRO A 1043 -22.27 -59.65 -32.60
N GLU A 1044 -21.57 -58.70 -33.22
CA GLU A 1044 -20.12 -58.63 -33.28
C GLU A 1044 -19.45 -58.49 -31.90
N CYS A 1045 -20.08 -57.76 -30.96
CA CYS A 1045 -19.62 -57.66 -29.57
C CYS A 1045 -19.73 -59.00 -28.81
N SER A 1046 -20.77 -59.80 -29.11
CA SER A 1046 -21.11 -61.02 -28.36
C SER A 1046 -20.06 -62.15 -28.46
N LYS A 1047 -19.01 -61.98 -29.29
CA LYS A 1047 -17.84 -62.87 -29.35
C LYS A 1047 -16.77 -62.59 -28.29
N LEU A 1048 -16.82 -61.44 -27.59
CA LEU A 1048 -15.86 -61.06 -26.55
C LEU A 1048 -16.40 -61.19 -25.11
N THR A 1049 -17.69 -61.51 -24.93
CA THR A 1049 -18.34 -61.75 -23.62
C THR A 1049 -17.95 -63.09 -22.97
N MET A 1050 -16.67 -63.47 -23.05
CA MET A 1050 -16.11 -64.65 -22.37
C MET A 1050 -14.99 -64.31 -21.36
N VAL A 1051 -14.69 -63.03 -21.13
CA VAL A 1051 -13.90 -62.56 -19.97
C VAL A 1051 -14.77 -61.71 -19.06
N LYS A 1052 -15.52 -62.38 -18.17
CA LYS A 1052 -15.90 -61.76 -16.90
C LYS A 1052 -14.62 -61.64 -16.07
N ASN A 1053 -14.15 -60.42 -15.79
CA ASN A 1053 -13.33 -60.06 -14.63
C ASN A 1053 -13.02 -58.55 -14.61
N ILE A 1054 -14.00 -57.75 -14.19
CA ILE A 1054 -13.78 -56.47 -13.51
C ILE A 1054 -14.76 -56.45 -12.35
N ASN A 1055 -14.32 -56.88 -11.17
CA ASN A 1055 -15.08 -56.83 -9.92
C ASN A 1055 -14.14 -56.98 -8.70
N GLU A 1056 -12.99 -56.31 -8.79
CA GLU A 1056 -11.95 -56.05 -7.77
C GLU A 1056 -11.36 -54.66 -8.07
#